data_AF-A0A850DM55-F1
#
_entry.id   AF-A0A850DM55-F1
#
_cell.length_a   1.000
_cell.length_b   1.000
_cell.length_c   1.000
_cell.angle_alpha   90.00
_cell.angle_beta   90.00
_cell.angle_gamma   90.00
#
_symmetry.space_group_name_H-M   'P 1'
#
loop_
_entity.id
_entity.type
_entity.pdbx_description
1 polymer ?
#
loop_
_entity_poly.entity_id
_entity_poly.type
_entity_poly.pdbx_seq_one_letter_code
_entity_poly.pdbx_strand_id
1 'polypeptide(L)'
;LVHPETGATLTETDSGQVELAVAVAPGAQLRIRLSIPETARLGGAPVVTAADAAAAMTELLAVAAGGDLPEVKVVERSAEGSGPAHVAHMNLAWTPDLAADHAGVTGAGLPAALSTVGRVAPDVLVGACWPAVFAVLGATTVPSSAAAGDALAVVEGLLDLVHLDHRIALTGEMPKDTCVLTVRAESGEVNDTDLGRVVEVRVRVGVLFDDPETGLDAPTLATLVERFAIRGRVDAGRLADPAKAAGAAESVKETPRRRFRDLVLVAPRDMAAFAEMSGDHNPIHTSQAAARLAGLGSPIVHGMWLSAAAQHAVSAVDTAGSGVPRTLTAWTARFLGMVRPGARINLRIDRIGIDGGAELLELTCRVDGDMVMTATARTAAPRTVYAFPGQGIQRKGMGLDARARSKAAREVWDRADRHTRKALGFSILAVVRDNPTHLKADGVEYLHPEGVLHLTQFTQVAMATLGVAQVAELRESGAFVDGALLAGHSVGEFIALAAIAEVLPLEAVLEVVFRRGSAMHELVPRDAKGRSNYGMAAIRPSQIQVSDEQVESWVEGVGAGVGEFLQVVNLNLHGAQYAVAGTNAGLTALEDEIERLRAETGGKRAFIRIPGIDVPFHSSVLRNGVPEFRHKLTDLLPAGMHPEVLVGRYIPNLVAIPFSLEREFIQAIADLVPSEPMHVVLADYDSWAQRPIELCQMVLIELLAWQFASPVRWIETQDLLFTDAADGGLGVERFIEVGLGVTPTVANLASQTLKLPAFDGARIDVLNVERDAAAVYATDADPADHD
;
A
#
# COMPACT_ATOMS: atom_id res chain seq x y z
N LEU A 1 -39.02 47.44 -6.94
CA LEU A 1 -38.65 47.50 -5.51
C LEU A 1 -37.22 47.00 -5.35
N VAL A 2 -36.46 47.50 -4.38
CA VAL A 2 -35.09 47.04 -4.09
C VAL A 2 -35.01 46.65 -2.62
N HIS A 3 -34.51 45.45 -2.34
CA HIS A 3 -34.32 44.96 -0.98
C HIS A 3 -33.01 45.55 -0.39
N PRO A 4 -33.07 46.30 0.72
CA PRO A 4 -31.91 47.06 1.22
C PRO A 4 -30.71 46.19 1.59
N GLU A 5 -30.93 45.00 2.13
CA GLU A 5 -29.84 44.16 2.65
C GLU A 5 -29.20 43.26 1.60
N THR A 6 -29.97 42.81 0.61
CA THR A 6 -29.49 41.84 -0.40
C THR A 6 -29.28 42.48 -1.76
N GLY A 7 -29.77 43.70 -1.97
CA GLY A 7 -29.78 44.36 -3.27
C GLY A 7 -30.74 43.71 -4.28
N ALA A 8 -31.51 42.68 -3.88
CA ALA A 8 -32.44 42.00 -4.77
C ALA A 8 -33.51 42.97 -5.27
N THR A 9 -33.85 42.89 -6.56
CA THR A 9 -34.83 43.77 -7.18
C THR A 9 -36.08 43.00 -7.57
N LEU A 10 -37.22 43.67 -7.46
CA LEU A 10 -38.50 43.16 -7.93
C LEU A 10 -39.06 44.14 -8.96
N THR A 11 -39.19 43.71 -10.21
CA THR A 11 -39.56 44.55 -11.35
C THR A 11 -40.76 43.97 -12.09
N GLU A 12 -41.75 44.81 -12.40
CA GLU A 12 -42.85 44.42 -13.28
C GLU A 12 -42.32 44.33 -14.72
N THR A 13 -42.52 43.18 -15.37
CA THR A 13 -42.04 42.95 -16.74
C THR A 13 -43.17 43.10 -17.76
N ASP A 14 -44.33 42.53 -17.45
CA ASP A 14 -45.56 42.56 -18.25
C ASP A 14 -46.80 42.62 -17.34
N SER A 15 -47.98 42.88 -17.90
CA SER A 15 -49.24 42.90 -17.15
C SER A 15 -49.49 41.57 -16.42
N GLY A 16 -49.38 41.58 -15.09
CA GLY A 16 -49.58 40.40 -14.24
C GLY A 16 -48.34 39.50 -14.10
N GLN A 17 -47.17 39.97 -14.51
CA GLN A 17 -45.89 39.28 -14.35
C GLN A 17 -44.87 40.17 -13.62
N VAL A 18 -44.17 39.57 -12.67
CA VAL A 18 -43.13 40.25 -11.90
C VAL A 18 -41.88 39.38 -11.90
N GLU A 19 -40.72 40.00 -12.08
CA GLU A 19 -39.43 39.33 -12.03
C GLU A 19 -38.70 39.72 -10.74
N LEU A 20 -38.26 38.71 -9.99
CA LEU A 20 -37.35 38.84 -8.87
C LEU A 20 -35.93 38.56 -9.36
N ALA A 21 -35.05 39.57 -9.32
CA ALA A 21 -33.63 39.40 -9.61
C ALA A 21 -32.81 39.43 -8.33
N VAL A 22 -32.03 38.37 -8.10
CA VAL A 22 -31.16 38.21 -6.92
C VAL A 22 -29.71 38.13 -7.37
N ALA A 23 -28.85 38.99 -6.84
CA ALA A 23 -27.41 38.90 -7.10
C ALA A 23 -26.84 37.66 -6.39
N VAL A 24 -26.41 36.68 -7.16
CA VAL A 24 -25.94 35.38 -6.65
C VAL A 24 -24.43 35.22 -6.72
N ALA A 25 -23.77 35.87 -7.67
CA ALA A 25 -22.30 35.94 -7.76
C ALA A 25 -21.87 37.29 -8.38
N PRO A 26 -20.58 37.69 -8.30
CA PRO A 26 -20.09 38.88 -8.99
C PRO A 26 -20.43 38.84 -10.49
N GLY A 27 -21.28 39.78 -10.94
CA GLY A 27 -21.71 39.85 -12.34
C GLY A 27 -22.83 38.88 -12.74
N ALA A 28 -23.34 38.04 -11.84
CA ALA A 28 -24.41 37.08 -12.11
C ALA A 28 -25.66 37.34 -11.27
N GLN A 29 -26.83 37.30 -11.91
CA GLN A 29 -28.13 37.47 -11.26
C GLN A 29 -29.05 36.28 -11.59
N LEU A 30 -29.65 35.70 -10.56
CA LEU A 30 -30.72 34.73 -10.68
C LEU A 30 -32.04 35.48 -10.89
N ARG A 31 -32.75 35.18 -11.99
CA ARG A 31 -34.06 35.77 -12.27
C ARG A 31 -35.16 34.74 -12.06
N ILE A 32 -36.14 35.07 -11.23
CA ILE A 32 -37.30 34.23 -10.95
C ILE A 32 -38.54 34.98 -11.40
N ARG A 33 -39.30 34.39 -12.31
CA ARG A 33 -40.55 34.96 -12.82
C ARG A 33 -41.74 34.52 -11.95
N LEU A 34 -42.55 35.48 -11.53
CA LEU A 34 -43.75 35.28 -10.74
C LEU A 34 -44.97 35.76 -11.52
N SER A 35 -45.92 34.85 -11.69
CA SER A 35 -47.25 35.14 -12.21
C SER A 35 -48.14 35.66 -11.09
N ILE A 36 -48.80 36.80 -11.31
CA ILE A 36 -49.75 37.41 -10.38
C ILE A 36 -51.18 37.16 -10.89
N PRO A 37 -51.85 36.08 -10.45
CA PRO A 37 -53.21 35.79 -10.92
C PRO A 37 -54.20 36.85 -10.44
N GLU A 38 -55.34 37.00 -11.11
CA GLU A 38 -56.40 37.92 -10.64
C GLU A 38 -56.87 37.60 -9.22
N THR A 39 -56.84 36.31 -8.85
CA THR A 39 -57.14 35.84 -7.50
C THR A 39 -56.23 36.46 -6.44
N ALA A 40 -55.02 36.93 -6.79
CA ALA A 40 -54.15 37.63 -5.87
C ALA A 40 -54.77 38.92 -5.30
N ARG A 41 -55.67 39.56 -6.06
CA ARG A 41 -56.45 40.72 -5.57
C ARG A 41 -57.47 40.36 -4.49
N LEU A 42 -57.83 39.08 -4.41
CA LEU A 42 -58.80 38.51 -3.47
C LEU A 42 -58.11 37.68 -2.37
N GLY A 43 -56.79 37.82 -2.21
CA GLY A 43 -56.00 37.08 -1.21
C GLY A 43 -55.35 35.79 -1.71
N GLY A 44 -55.38 35.51 -3.02
CA GLY A 44 -54.60 34.43 -3.64
C GLY A 44 -53.09 34.70 -3.62
N ALA A 45 -52.29 33.64 -3.71
CA ALA A 45 -50.83 33.77 -3.74
C ALA A 45 -50.30 34.01 -5.16
N PRO A 46 -49.23 34.80 -5.33
CA PRO A 46 -48.38 34.76 -6.52
C PRO A 46 -47.89 33.32 -6.81
N VAL A 47 -47.70 32.99 -8.08
CA VAL A 47 -47.34 31.64 -8.53
C VAL A 47 -46.06 31.68 -9.34
N VAL A 48 -45.12 30.78 -9.02
CA VAL A 48 -43.99 30.44 -9.90
C VAL A 48 -44.35 29.15 -10.62
N THR A 49 -44.30 29.13 -11.95
CA THR A 49 -44.62 27.92 -12.71
C THR A 49 -43.43 26.94 -12.68
N ALA A 50 -43.67 25.65 -12.90
CA ALA A 50 -42.59 24.67 -12.99
C ALA A 50 -41.59 24.99 -14.12
N ALA A 51 -42.07 25.54 -15.24
CA ALA A 51 -41.22 25.97 -16.35
C ALA A 51 -40.34 27.17 -15.98
N ASP A 52 -40.91 28.18 -15.31
CA ASP A 52 -40.14 29.34 -14.83
C ASP A 52 -39.12 28.95 -13.76
N ALA A 53 -39.49 28.04 -12.85
CA ALA A 53 -38.58 27.48 -11.85
C ALA A 53 -37.44 26.71 -12.52
N ALA A 54 -37.73 25.79 -13.45
CA ALA A 54 -36.71 25.02 -14.16
C ALA A 54 -35.76 25.92 -14.97
N ALA A 55 -36.27 26.97 -15.61
CA ALA A 55 -35.46 27.95 -16.33
C ALA A 55 -34.51 28.70 -15.38
N ALA A 56 -35.03 29.22 -14.26
CA ALA A 56 -34.24 29.92 -13.25
C ALA A 56 -33.16 29.01 -12.64
N MET A 57 -33.50 27.75 -12.34
CA MET A 57 -32.55 26.80 -11.77
C MET A 57 -31.49 26.34 -12.78
N THR A 58 -31.82 26.30 -14.08
CA THR A 58 -30.84 26.04 -15.15
C THR A 58 -29.84 27.18 -15.26
N GLU A 59 -30.28 28.45 -15.17
CA GLU A 59 -29.36 29.60 -15.07
C GLU A 59 -28.45 29.48 -13.84
N LEU A 60 -28.99 29.02 -12.70
CA LEU A 60 -28.22 28.83 -11.47
C LEU A 60 -27.18 27.70 -11.59
N LEU A 61 -27.48 26.61 -12.31
CA LEU A 61 -26.50 25.54 -12.58
C LEU A 61 -25.30 26.04 -13.39
N ALA A 62 -25.55 26.88 -14.40
CA ALA A 62 -24.46 27.48 -15.18
C ALA A 62 -23.55 28.34 -14.28
N VAL A 63 -24.14 29.11 -13.37
CA VAL A 63 -23.38 29.87 -12.36
C VAL A 63 -22.60 28.93 -11.44
N ALA A 64 -23.21 27.84 -10.96
CA ALA A 64 -22.56 26.87 -10.08
C ALA A 64 -21.40 26.12 -10.75
N ALA A 65 -21.50 25.87 -12.07
CA ALA A 65 -20.45 25.26 -12.86
C ALA A 65 -19.35 26.24 -13.32
N GLY A 66 -19.47 27.53 -12.99
CA GLY A 66 -18.50 28.56 -13.38
C GLY A 66 -18.60 29.00 -14.84
N GLY A 67 -19.69 28.70 -15.55
CA GLY A 67 -19.86 29.05 -16.96
C GLY A 67 -20.80 28.12 -17.72
N ASP A 68 -20.44 27.83 -18.98
CA ASP A 68 -21.24 26.96 -19.84
C ASP A 68 -21.16 25.48 -19.42
N LEU A 69 -22.30 24.80 -19.41
CA LEU A 69 -22.38 23.37 -19.15
C LEU A 69 -22.04 22.57 -20.42
N PRO A 70 -21.35 21.41 -20.28
CA PRO A 70 -21.10 20.53 -21.41
C PRO A 70 -22.40 19.99 -22.02
N GLU A 71 -22.35 19.66 -23.32
CA GLU A 71 -23.48 19.07 -24.02
C GLU A 71 -23.85 17.70 -23.41
N VAL A 72 -25.16 17.50 -23.19
CA VAL A 72 -25.71 16.25 -22.67
C VAL A 72 -26.33 15.44 -23.79
N LYS A 73 -25.94 14.18 -23.90
CA LYS A 73 -26.49 13.21 -24.85
C LYS A 73 -27.37 12.21 -24.13
N VAL A 74 -28.44 11.79 -24.78
CA VAL A 74 -29.30 10.71 -24.31
C VAL A 74 -28.82 9.39 -24.93
N VAL A 75 -28.49 8.41 -24.09
CA VAL A 75 -28.00 7.10 -24.51
C VAL A 75 -28.83 5.98 -23.88
N GLU A 76 -28.86 4.81 -24.50
CA GLU A 76 -29.40 3.61 -23.85
C GLU A 76 -28.42 3.10 -22.78
N ARG A 77 -28.94 2.73 -21.60
CA ARG A 77 -28.11 2.20 -20.48
C ARG A 77 -27.46 0.87 -20.88
N SER A 78 -26.17 0.72 -20.59
CA SER A 78 -25.40 -0.48 -20.93
C SER A 78 -25.51 -1.63 -19.90
N ALA A 79 -26.16 -1.45 -18.74
CA ALA A 79 -26.35 -2.48 -17.71
C ALA A 79 -27.61 -2.22 -16.84
N GLU A 80 -28.30 -3.31 -16.44
CA GLU A 80 -29.41 -3.53 -15.47
C GLU A 80 -30.36 -2.37 -15.07
N GLY A 81 -30.53 -1.34 -15.90
CA GLY A 81 -31.53 -0.30 -15.74
C GLY A 81 -32.35 -0.15 -17.01
N SER A 82 -33.67 -0.21 -16.92
CA SER A 82 -34.55 0.05 -18.06
C SER A 82 -34.74 1.55 -18.26
N GLY A 83 -34.26 2.11 -19.37
CA GLY A 83 -34.57 3.48 -19.80
C GLY A 83 -33.38 4.28 -20.32
N PRO A 84 -33.63 5.47 -20.89
CA PRO A 84 -32.58 6.39 -21.35
C PRO A 84 -31.75 6.94 -20.18
N ALA A 85 -30.46 7.18 -20.42
CA ALA A 85 -29.54 7.86 -19.50
C ALA A 85 -28.99 9.14 -20.15
N HIS A 86 -28.82 10.18 -19.33
CA HIS A 86 -28.21 11.44 -19.71
C HIS A 86 -26.71 11.34 -19.44
N VAL A 87 -25.89 11.64 -20.46
CA VAL A 87 -24.43 11.53 -20.39
C VAL A 87 -23.77 12.81 -20.86
N ALA A 88 -22.85 13.32 -20.05
CA ALA A 88 -21.97 14.43 -20.40
C ALA A 88 -20.52 13.95 -20.47
N HIS A 89 -19.76 14.49 -21.43
CA HIS A 89 -18.34 14.22 -21.63
C HIS A 89 -17.54 15.51 -21.57
N MET A 90 -16.36 15.46 -20.94
CA MET A 90 -15.40 16.57 -20.94
C MET A 90 -13.97 16.05 -20.84
N ASN A 91 -13.02 16.84 -21.33
CA ASN A 91 -11.60 16.60 -21.17
C ASN A 91 -10.98 17.76 -20.42
N LEU A 92 -10.04 17.48 -19.53
CA LEU A 92 -9.35 18.50 -18.74
C LEU A 92 -7.85 18.23 -18.72
N ALA A 93 -7.05 19.29 -18.68
CA ALA A 93 -5.63 19.16 -18.40
C ALA A 93 -5.41 18.87 -16.92
N TRP A 94 -4.63 17.85 -16.63
CA TRP A 94 -4.11 17.58 -15.30
C TRP A 94 -2.67 18.05 -15.22
N THR A 95 -2.36 18.86 -14.21
CA THR A 95 -0.99 19.16 -13.81
C THR A 95 -0.81 18.74 -12.34
N PRO A 96 0.40 18.31 -11.94
CA PRO A 96 0.69 17.98 -10.55
C PRO A 96 0.44 19.16 -9.57
N ASP A 97 0.55 20.40 -10.06
CA ASP A 97 0.28 21.61 -9.29
C ASP A 97 -1.17 21.68 -8.79
N LEU A 98 -2.14 21.11 -9.54
CA LEU A 98 -3.54 21.04 -9.09
C LEU A 98 -3.68 20.27 -7.78
N ALA A 99 -2.91 19.19 -7.60
CA ALA A 99 -2.92 18.42 -6.37
C ALA A 99 -2.29 19.21 -5.21
N ALA A 100 -1.24 19.98 -5.47
CA ALA A 100 -0.59 20.83 -4.47
C ALA A 100 -1.50 21.98 -4.04
N ASP A 101 -2.14 22.67 -4.98
CA ASP A 101 -3.09 23.76 -4.71
C ASP A 101 -4.31 23.25 -3.94
N HIS A 102 -4.86 22.11 -4.36
CA HIS A 102 -5.95 21.43 -3.65
C HIS A 102 -5.55 21.13 -2.20
N ALA A 103 -4.37 20.54 -1.99
CA ALA A 103 -3.86 20.22 -0.66
C ALA A 103 -3.60 21.48 0.20
N GLY A 104 -3.18 22.59 -0.42
CA GLY A 104 -3.01 23.88 0.25
C GLY A 104 -4.33 24.46 0.76
N VAL A 105 -5.39 24.39 -0.04
CA VAL A 105 -6.72 24.93 0.31
C VAL A 105 -7.45 24.04 1.32
N THR A 106 -7.40 22.73 1.14
CA THR A 106 -8.16 21.76 1.95
C THR A 106 -7.41 21.31 3.20
N GLY A 107 -6.06 21.36 3.18
CA GLY A 107 -5.21 21.03 4.31
C GLY A 107 -5.01 22.17 5.32
N ALA A 108 -5.35 23.43 4.98
CA ALA A 108 -5.09 24.59 5.83
C ALA A 108 -5.75 24.53 7.23
N GLY A 109 -6.80 23.74 7.39
CA GLY A 109 -7.51 23.53 8.66
C GLY A 109 -6.86 22.50 9.59
N LEU A 110 -5.82 21.79 9.15
CA LEU A 110 -5.14 20.75 9.92
C LEU A 110 -4.23 21.33 11.01
N PRO A 111 -3.96 20.56 12.09
CA PRO A 111 -2.91 20.89 13.06
C PRO A 111 -1.54 21.05 12.39
N ALA A 112 -0.73 22.01 12.87
CA ALA A 112 0.58 22.34 12.28
C ALA A 112 1.60 21.18 12.26
N ALA A 113 1.42 20.15 13.08
CA ALA A 113 2.27 18.96 13.07
C ALA A 113 2.01 18.05 11.85
N LEU A 114 0.86 18.19 11.18
CA LEU A 114 0.46 17.37 10.05
C LEU A 114 0.76 18.08 8.73
N SER A 115 1.62 17.47 7.92
CA SER A 115 2.00 17.99 6.60
C SER A 115 1.26 17.25 5.49
N THR A 116 0.69 18.01 4.55
CA THR A 116 0.08 17.51 3.32
C THR A 116 1.04 17.53 2.12
N VAL A 117 2.28 17.98 2.32
CA VAL A 117 3.28 18.08 1.24
C VAL A 117 3.55 16.71 0.63
N GLY A 118 3.49 16.63 -0.71
CA GLY A 118 3.66 15.38 -1.45
C GLY A 118 2.52 14.36 -1.27
N ARG A 119 1.38 14.76 -0.67
CA ARG A 119 0.21 13.91 -0.46
C ARG A 119 -0.95 14.38 -1.33
N VAL A 120 -1.63 13.43 -1.97
CA VAL A 120 -2.78 13.70 -2.84
C VAL A 120 -4.03 13.08 -2.20
N ALA A 121 -5.08 13.89 -2.04
CA ALA A 121 -6.41 13.41 -1.68
C ALA A 121 -7.17 13.04 -2.96
N PRO A 122 -7.77 11.84 -3.08
CA PRO A 122 -8.56 11.44 -4.24
C PRO A 122 -9.63 12.47 -4.65
N ASP A 123 -10.18 13.22 -3.70
CA ASP A 123 -11.20 14.25 -3.94
C ASP A 123 -10.76 15.38 -4.88
N VAL A 124 -9.46 15.53 -5.17
CA VAL A 124 -8.99 16.45 -6.21
C VAL A 124 -9.61 16.14 -7.58
N LEU A 125 -9.93 14.87 -7.86
CA LEU A 125 -10.58 14.46 -9.11
C LEU A 125 -12.04 14.92 -9.20
N VAL A 126 -12.70 15.17 -8.06
CA VAL A 126 -14.09 15.65 -8.04
C VAL A 126 -14.20 17.04 -8.65
N GLY A 127 -13.20 17.91 -8.41
CA GLY A 127 -13.20 19.27 -8.97
C GLY A 127 -13.23 19.27 -10.50
N ALA A 128 -12.52 18.33 -11.12
CA ALA A 128 -12.56 18.10 -12.56
C ALA A 128 -13.92 17.62 -13.09
N CYS A 129 -14.81 17.11 -12.23
CA CYS A 129 -16.06 16.46 -12.64
C CYS A 129 -17.30 17.37 -12.56
N TRP A 130 -17.23 18.49 -11.85
CA TRP A 130 -18.43 19.28 -11.52
C TRP A 130 -19.25 19.78 -12.71
N PRO A 131 -18.65 20.36 -13.76
CA PRO A 131 -19.42 20.81 -14.91
C PRO A 131 -20.23 19.67 -15.56
N ALA A 132 -19.64 18.48 -15.69
CA ALA A 132 -20.33 17.32 -16.24
C ALA A 132 -21.43 16.78 -15.31
N VAL A 133 -21.20 16.77 -14.00
CA VAL A 133 -22.20 16.36 -13.00
C VAL A 133 -23.40 17.31 -13.01
N PHE A 134 -23.16 18.63 -13.00
CA PHE A 134 -24.23 19.64 -13.07
C PHE A 134 -25.01 19.58 -14.38
N ALA A 135 -24.34 19.33 -15.51
CA ALA A 135 -25.01 19.15 -16.80
C ALA A 135 -25.97 17.97 -16.78
N VAL A 136 -25.51 16.81 -16.29
CA VAL A 136 -26.34 15.61 -16.15
C VAL A 136 -27.50 15.83 -15.18
N LEU A 137 -27.25 16.49 -14.04
CA LEU A 137 -28.28 16.82 -13.06
C LEU A 137 -29.37 17.73 -13.67
N GLY A 138 -28.96 18.76 -14.42
CA GLY A 138 -29.88 19.69 -15.09
C GLY A 138 -30.73 19.04 -16.18
N ALA A 139 -30.17 18.05 -16.89
CA ALA A 139 -30.88 17.31 -17.93
C ALA A 139 -31.76 16.17 -17.40
N THR A 140 -31.59 15.77 -16.14
CA THR A 140 -32.32 14.63 -15.57
C THR A 140 -33.80 14.94 -15.39
N THR A 141 -34.65 14.02 -15.87
CA THR A 141 -36.11 14.14 -15.80
C THR A 141 -36.73 12.88 -15.19
N VAL A 142 -37.96 13.00 -14.67
CA VAL A 142 -38.78 11.85 -14.23
C VAL A 142 -40.10 11.80 -15.00
N PRO A 143 -40.73 10.62 -15.13
CA PRO A 143 -42.09 10.51 -15.63
C PRO A 143 -43.08 11.32 -14.78
N SER A 144 -43.98 12.07 -15.42
CA SER A 144 -45.08 12.77 -14.72
C SER A 144 -46.27 11.83 -14.47
N SER A 145 -46.90 11.98 -13.31
CA SER A 145 -48.17 11.30 -12.98
C SER A 145 -49.41 11.99 -13.57
N ALA A 146 -49.24 13.14 -14.26
CA ALA A 146 -50.34 13.87 -14.87
C ALA A 146 -50.68 13.32 -16.26
N ALA A 147 -51.96 13.37 -16.64
CA ALA A 147 -52.55 12.79 -17.86
C ALA A 147 -51.96 13.31 -19.20
N ALA A 148 -50.99 14.24 -19.18
CA ALA A 148 -50.39 14.87 -20.35
C ALA A 148 -49.03 14.27 -20.78
N GLY A 149 -48.42 13.33 -20.02
CA GLY A 149 -47.24 12.59 -20.49
C GLY A 149 -45.91 13.36 -20.56
N ASP A 150 -45.86 14.63 -20.16
CA ASP A 150 -44.61 15.41 -20.15
C ASP A 150 -43.69 15.00 -18.99
N ALA A 151 -42.40 14.81 -19.26
CA ALA A 151 -41.41 14.51 -18.22
C ALA A 151 -41.14 15.76 -17.35
N LEU A 152 -41.05 15.59 -16.03
CA LEU A 152 -40.76 16.66 -15.09
C LEU A 152 -39.25 16.82 -14.93
N ALA A 153 -38.74 18.03 -15.15
CA ALA A 153 -37.34 18.35 -14.90
C ALA A 153 -37.05 18.28 -13.39
N VAL A 154 -36.01 17.55 -13.02
CA VAL A 154 -35.63 17.40 -11.60
C VAL A 154 -35.00 18.68 -11.06
N VAL A 155 -34.42 19.51 -11.93
CA VAL A 155 -33.72 20.76 -11.60
C VAL A 155 -34.59 21.82 -10.91
N GLU A 156 -35.92 21.72 -10.94
CA GLU A 156 -36.82 22.74 -10.34
C GLU A 156 -36.57 23.01 -8.85
N GLY A 157 -36.04 22.04 -8.11
CA GLY A 157 -35.76 22.14 -6.66
C GLY A 157 -34.30 22.39 -6.32
N LEU A 158 -33.49 22.88 -7.27
CA LEU A 158 -32.03 23.02 -7.09
C LEU A 158 -31.62 23.92 -5.91
N LEU A 159 -32.43 24.93 -5.56
CA LEU A 159 -32.16 25.76 -4.37
C LEU A 159 -32.16 24.95 -3.06
N ASP A 160 -32.88 23.84 -3.03
CA ASP A 160 -32.97 22.90 -1.91
C ASP A 160 -32.07 21.66 -2.10
N LEU A 161 -31.17 21.68 -3.10
CA LEU A 161 -30.24 20.59 -3.38
C LEU A 161 -29.29 20.38 -2.19
N VAL A 162 -29.16 19.12 -1.78
CA VAL A 162 -28.21 18.67 -0.78
C VAL A 162 -27.37 17.56 -1.37
N HIS A 163 -26.05 17.70 -1.28
CA HIS A 163 -25.15 16.58 -1.52
C HIS A 163 -25.25 15.61 -0.33
N LEU A 164 -25.80 14.42 -0.54
CA LEU A 164 -26.04 13.45 0.52
C LEU A 164 -24.79 12.64 0.84
N ASP A 165 -24.18 12.10 -0.20
CA ASP A 165 -22.97 11.29 -0.09
C ASP A 165 -22.17 11.30 -1.40
N HIS A 166 -20.89 11.07 -1.20
CA HIS A 166 -19.85 11.06 -2.21
C HIS A 166 -19.07 9.74 -2.09
N ARG A 167 -18.77 9.12 -3.22
CA ARG A 167 -17.94 7.91 -3.30
C ARG A 167 -16.90 8.08 -4.39
N ILE A 168 -15.67 7.64 -4.11
CA ILE A 168 -14.60 7.55 -5.09
C ILE A 168 -13.79 6.27 -4.88
N ALA A 169 -13.52 5.55 -5.97
CA ALA A 169 -12.61 4.40 -6.00
C ALA A 169 -11.58 4.59 -7.11
N LEU A 170 -10.30 4.50 -6.74
CA LEU A 170 -9.17 4.53 -7.67
C LEU A 170 -8.87 3.12 -8.18
N THR A 171 -8.55 3.01 -9.46
CA THR A 171 -8.10 1.77 -10.11
C THR A 171 -6.57 1.75 -10.31
N GLY A 172 -5.90 2.89 -10.14
CA GLY A 172 -4.45 3.04 -10.27
C GLY A 172 -3.90 4.23 -9.47
N GLU A 173 -2.59 4.47 -9.60
CA GLU A 173 -1.94 5.63 -8.97
C GLU A 173 -2.35 6.94 -9.65
N MET A 174 -2.37 8.03 -8.86
CA MET A 174 -2.59 9.38 -9.38
C MET A 174 -1.45 9.79 -10.33
N PRO A 175 -1.73 10.43 -11.47
CA PRO A 175 -0.70 10.85 -12.42
C PRO A 175 0.27 11.84 -11.79
N LYS A 176 1.58 11.57 -11.91
CA LYS A 176 2.67 12.42 -11.43
C LYS A 176 3.14 13.45 -12.45
N ASP A 177 2.78 13.24 -13.72
CA ASP A 177 3.13 14.09 -14.84
C ASP A 177 1.88 14.74 -15.44
N THR A 178 2.10 15.79 -16.23
CA THR A 178 1.03 16.46 -16.97
C THR A 178 0.36 15.49 -17.94
N CYS A 179 -0.96 15.37 -17.89
CA CYS A 179 -1.74 14.51 -18.78
C CYS A 179 -3.12 15.12 -19.07
N VAL A 180 -3.92 14.43 -19.91
CA VAL A 180 -5.30 14.80 -20.15
C VAL A 180 -6.21 13.79 -19.46
N LEU A 181 -7.10 14.28 -18.59
CA LEU A 181 -8.16 13.48 -18.00
C LEU A 181 -9.39 13.53 -18.88
N THR A 182 -10.02 12.38 -19.06
CA THR A 182 -11.32 12.24 -19.71
C THR A 182 -12.36 11.98 -18.62
N VAL A 183 -13.47 12.72 -18.65
CA VAL A 183 -14.55 12.60 -17.68
C VAL A 183 -15.83 12.24 -18.41
N ARG A 184 -16.51 11.20 -17.91
CA ARG A 184 -17.83 10.78 -18.38
C ARG A 184 -18.78 10.70 -17.20
N ALA A 185 -19.70 11.66 -17.09
CA ALA A 185 -20.79 11.64 -16.11
C ALA A 185 -22.05 11.03 -16.73
N GLU A 186 -22.77 10.21 -15.97
CA GLU A 186 -23.99 9.53 -16.39
C GLU A 186 -25.07 9.58 -15.29
N SER A 187 -26.31 9.87 -15.66
CA SER A 187 -27.44 9.84 -14.73
C SER A 187 -27.70 8.41 -14.24
N GLY A 188 -27.66 8.20 -12.93
CA GLY A 188 -28.03 6.97 -12.25
C GLY A 188 -29.54 6.88 -12.01
N GLU A 189 -29.92 6.24 -10.91
CA GLU A 189 -31.31 6.14 -10.49
C GLU A 189 -31.85 7.47 -9.94
N VAL A 190 -33.16 7.68 -10.10
CA VAL A 190 -33.89 8.79 -9.48
C VAL A 190 -35.03 8.21 -8.66
N ASN A 191 -34.97 8.36 -7.35
CA ASN A 191 -35.89 7.74 -6.40
C ASN A 191 -36.46 8.79 -5.44
N ASP A 192 -37.78 8.85 -5.29
CA ASP A 192 -38.41 9.66 -4.25
C ASP A 192 -38.35 8.91 -2.91
N THR A 193 -37.84 9.58 -1.87
CA THR A 193 -37.57 8.99 -0.55
C THR A 193 -38.15 9.84 0.58
N ASP A 194 -38.05 9.35 1.80
CA ASP A 194 -38.41 10.08 3.02
C ASP A 194 -37.56 11.35 3.26
N LEU A 195 -36.38 11.43 2.63
CA LEU A 195 -35.48 12.60 2.66
C LEU A 195 -35.74 13.60 1.53
N GLY A 196 -36.49 13.22 0.51
CA GLY A 196 -36.67 13.97 -0.73
C GLY A 196 -36.40 13.12 -1.97
N ARG A 197 -36.36 13.79 -3.12
CA ARG A 197 -35.98 13.15 -4.39
C ARG A 197 -34.47 12.96 -4.45
N VAL A 198 -34.01 11.72 -4.53
CA VAL A 198 -32.60 11.39 -4.63
C VAL A 198 -32.22 11.13 -6.08
N VAL A 199 -31.20 11.83 -6.56
CA VAL A 199 -30.61 11.68 -7.89
C VAL A 199 -29.20 11.13 -7.73
N GLU A 200 -28.93 9.98 -8.35
CA GLU A 200 -27.58 9.44 -8.46
C GLU A 200 -26.91 9.93 -9.76
N VAL A 201 -25.64 10.29 -9.69
CA VAL A 201 -24.78 10.56 -10.85
C VAL A 201 -23.52 9.71 -10.73
N ARG A 202 -23.22 8.91 -11.76
CA ARG A 202 -22.03 8.08 -11.83
C ARG A 202 -21.01 8.74 -12.74
N VAL A 203 -19.77 8.85 -12.30
CA VAL A 203 -18.69 9.47 -13.07
C VAL A 203 -17.56 8.48 -13.26
N ARG A 204 -17.00 8.43 -14.48
CA ARG A 204 -15.74 7.74 -14.77
C ARG A 204 -14.71 8.76 -15.21
N VAL A 205 -13.54 8.71 -14.58
CA VAL A 205 -12.36 9.50 -14.94
C VAL A 205 -11.33 8.55 -15.52
N GLY A 206 -10.89 8.80 -16.75
CA GLY A 206 -9.81 8.07 -17.41
C GLY A 206 -8.62 8.99 -17.71
N VAL A 207 -7.44 8.40 -17.90
CA VAL A 207 -6.24 9.14 -18.35
C VAL A 207 -6.05 8.85 -19.83
N LEU A 208 -5.98 9.89 -20.65
CA LEU A 208 -5.78 9.74 -22.08
C LEU A 208 -4.32 9.38 -22.37
N PHE A 209 -4.10 8.25 -23.03
CA PHE A 209 -2.82 7.82 -23.56
C PHE A 209 -2.86 7.81 -25.08
N ASP A 210 -1.82 8.34 -25.69
CA ASP A 210 -1.58 8.25 -27.13
C ASP A 210 -0.37 7.33 -27.34
N ASP A 211 -0.65 6.06 -27.63
CA ASP A 211 0.38 5.07 -27.88
C ASP A 211 0.56 4.89 -29.40
N PRO A 212 1.79 5.05 -29.95
CA PRO A 212 2.01 4.97 -31.39
C PRO A 212 1.66 3.61 -32.04
N GLU A 213 1.65 2.52 -31.27
CA GLU A 213 1.39 1.17 -31.76
C GLU A 213 -0.06 0.72 -31.54
N THR A 214 -0.66 1.10 -30.42
CA THR A 214 -2.01 0.66 -30.01
C THR A 214 -3.10 1.72 -30.22
N GLY A 215 -2.71 2.98 -30.45
CA GLY A 215 -3.60 4.11 -30.70
C GLY A 215 -4.05 4.84 -29.43
N LEU A 216 -5.14 5.58 -29.54
CA LEU A 216 -5.69 6.39 -28.44
C LEU A 216 -6.49 5.51 -27.47
N ASP A 217 -6.08 5.46 -26.21
CA ASP A 217 -6.80 4.75 -25.14
C ASP A 217 -7.05 5.67 -23.93
N ALA A 218 -8.08 5.37 -23.16
CA ALA A 218 -8.47 6.10 -21.96
C ALA A 218 -8.81 5.13 -20.81
N PRO A 219 -7.84 4.36 -20.31
CA PRO A 219 -8.03 3.48 -19.16
C PRO A 219 -8.59 4.28 -17.98
N THR A 220 -9.53 3.66 -17.28
CA THR A 220 -10.17 4.27 -16.10
C THR A 220 -9.12 4.41 -14.99
N LEU A 221 -9.04 5.61 -14.42
CA LEU A 221 -8.26 5.97 -13.23
C LEU A 221 -9.13 5.96 -11.97
N ALA A 222 -10.35 6.47 -12.08
CA ALA A 222 -11.27 6.56 -10.95
C ALA A 222 -12.73 6.39 -11.37
N THR A 223 -13.53 5.85 -10.45
CA THR A 223 -14.98 5.84 -10.53
C THR A 223 -15.56 6.60 -9.35
N LEU A 224 -16.52 7.48 -9.62
CA LEU A 224 -17.18 8.27 -8.59
C LEU A 224 -18.69 8.03 -8.65
N VAL A 225 -19.34 8.14 -7.50
CA VAL A 225 -20.80 8.19 -7.44
C VAL A 225 -21.23 9.27 -6.47
N GLU A 226 -22.00 10.21 -6.98
CA GLU A 226 -22.60 11.31 -6.23
C GLU A 226 -24.10 11.05 -6.05
N ARG A 227 -24.62 11.27 -4.85
CA ARG A 227 -26.06 11.27 -4.62
C ARG A 227 -26.50 12.61 -4.07
N PHE A 228 -27.48 13.21 -4.72
CA PHE A 228 -28.06 14.49 -4.33
C PHE A 228 -29.52 14.30 -3.90
N ALA A 229 -29.94 14.96 -2.83
CA ALA A 229 -31.34 15.06 -2.43
C ALA A 229 -31.89 16.44 -2.77
N ILE A 230 -33.05 16.45 -3.41
CA ILE A 230 -33.88 17.63 -3.56
C ILE A 230 -35.00 17.52 -2.54
N ARG A 231 -34.94 18.39 -1.53
CA ARG A 231 -35.90 18.38 -0.42
C ARG A 231 -37.27 18.89 -0.91
N GLY A 232 -38.35 18.41 -0.27
CA GLY A 232 -39.72 18.87 -0.51
C GLY A 232 -40.65 17.85 -1.18
N ARG A 233 -40.16 17.02 -2.11
CA ARG A 233 -40.93 15.89 -2.68
C ARG A 233 -40.56 14.59 -1.96
N VAL A 234 -41.38 14.18 -1.00
CA VAL A 234 -41.15 12.99 -0.16
C VAL A 234 -42.11 11.85 -0.52
N ASP A 235 -41.63 10.61 -0.44
CA ASP A 235 -42.43 9.39 -0.53
C ASP A 235 -41.99 8.41 0.59
N ALA A 236 -42.71 7.30 0.78
CA ALA A 236 -42.40 6.29 1.80
C ALA A 236 -41.15 5.44 1.48
N GLY A 237 -40.48 5.69 0.35
CA GLY A 237 -39.24 5.02 -0.04
C GLY A 237 -38.10 5.30 0.94
N ARG A 238 -37.34 4.27 1.32
CA ARG A 238 -36.20 4.41 2.22
C ARG A 238 -34.90 4.41 1.42
N LEU A 239 -34.04 5.41 1.63
CA LEU A 239 -32.75 5.47 0.98
C LEU A 239 -31.80 4.38 1.51
N ALA A 240 -31.19 3.63 0.60
CA ALA A 240 -30.15 2.65 0.96
C ALA A 240 -28.85 3.35 1.36
N ASP A 241 -28.18 2.82 2.39
CA ASP A 241 -26.86 3.30 2.79
C ASP A 241 -25.84 3.07 1.66
N PRO A 242 -24.90 4.00 1.44
CA PRO A 242 -23.87 3.83 0.43
C PRO A 242 -22.89 2.71 0.83
N ALA A 243 -22.32 2.04 -0.18
CA ALA A 243 -21.28 1.04 0.05
C ALA A 243 -20.06 1.66 0.77
N LYS A 244 -19.53 0.97 1.79
CA LYS A 244 -18.32 1.41 2.51
C LYS A 244 -17.12 1.45 1.57
N ALA A 245 -16.26 2.45 1.71
CA ALA A 245 -15.06 2.66 0.90
C ALA A 245 -15.31 2.40 -0.60
N ALA A 246 -16.39 3.00 -1.12
CA ALA A 246 -16.87 2.90 -2.49
C ALA A 246 -17.14 1.46 -3.01
N GLY A 247 -17.26 0.50 -2.10
CA GLY A 247 -17.42 -0.92 -2.44
C GLY A 247 -16.12 -1.58 -2.93
N ALA A 248 -14.97 -0.93 -2.77
CA ALA A 248 -13.68 -1.41 -3.29
C ALA A 248 -13.04 -2.54 -2.47
N ALA A 249 -13.64 -2.94 -1.35
CA ALA A 249 -13.09 -3.95 -0.46
C ALA A 249 -13.85 -5.28 -0.63
N GLU A 250 -13.20 -6.27 -1.25
CA GLU A 250 -13.84 -7.53 -1.64
C GLU A 250 -13.85 -8.56 -0.51
N SER A 251 -12.81 -8.56 0.34
CA SER A 251 -12.55 -9.64 1.30
C SER A 251 -12.22 -9.14 2.72
N VAL A 252 -12.89 -8.05 3.14
CA VAL A 252 -12.64 -7.40 4.44
C VAL A 252 -12.76 -8.39 5.59
N LYS A 253 -11.70 -8.47 6.39
CA LYS A 253 -11.73 -9.10 7.71
C LYS A 253 -11.85 -8.01 8.76
N GLU A 254 -12.91 -8.10 9.55
CA GLU A 254 -13.13 -7.20 10.68
C GLU A 254 -12.01 -7.38 11.70
N THR A 255 -11.59 -6.27 12.28
CA THR A 255 -10.56 -6.22 13.32
C THR A 255 -11.12 -5.50 14.55
N PRO A 256 -10.54 -5.70 15.74
CA PRO A 256 -10.78 -4.80 16.85
C PRO A 256 -10.52 -3.36 16.44
N ARG A 257 -11.39 -2.44 16.89
CA ARG A 257 -11.22 -1.01 16.60
C ARG A 257 -9.93 -0.52 17.25
N ARG A 258 -9.12 0.18 16.46
CA ARG A 258 -7.89 0.83 16.94
C ARG A 258 -7.87 2.27 16.45
N ARG A 259 -7.67 3.21 17.36
CA ARG A 259 -7.57 4.64 17.05
C ARG A 259 -6.32 4.87 16.22
N PHE A 260 -6.53 5.40 15.03
CA PHE A 260 -5.44 5.89 14.20
C PHE A 260 -5.08 7.32 14.58
N ARG A 261 -6.09 8.20 14.69
CA ARG A 261 -5.87 9.62 14.97
C ARG A 261 -7.12 10.28 15.55
N ASP A 262 -6.88 11.23 16.46
CA ASP A 262 -7.86 12.20 16.94
C ASP A 262 -7.32 13.61 16.76
N LEU A 263 -8.11 14.49 16.16
CA LEU A 263 -7.71 15.87 15.92
C LEU A 263 -8.89 16.83 15.79
N VAL A 264 -8.59 18.13 15.84
CA VAL A 264 -9.56 19.19 15.57
C VAL A 264 -9.17 19.90 14.28
N LEU A 265 -10.05 19.85 13.29
CA LEU A 265 -9.98 20.67 12.08
C LEU A 265 -10.65 22.01 12.31
N VAL A 266 -10.18 23.07 11.65
CA VAL A 266 -10.86 24.37 11.62
C VAL A 266 -11.36 24.64 10.21
N ALA A 267 -12.67 24.84 10.06
CA ALA A 267 -13.25 25.23 8.78
C ALA A 267 -12.74 26.62 8.34
N PRO A 268 -12.51 26.85 7.03
CA PRO A 268 -12.12 28.15 6.53
C PRO A 268 -13.20 29.18 6.85
N ARG A 269 -12.80 30.44 6.96
CA ARG A 269 -13.72 31.56 7.23
C ARG A 269 -14.43 32.05 5.97
N ASP A 270 -13.92 31.69 4.81
CA ASP A 270 -14.43 32.07 3.49
C ASP A 270 -14.23 30.90 2.52
N MET A 271 -15.20 30.66 1.65
CA MET A 271 -15.22 29.53 0.71
C MET A 271 -14.71 29.86 -0.70
N ALA A 272 -14.34 31.10 -1.00
CA ALA A 272 -13.96 31.51 -2.35
C ALA A 272 -12.75 30.73 -2.88
N ALA A 273 -11.73 30.49 -2.04
CA ALA A 273 -10.55 29.73 -2.44
C ALA A 273 -10.88 28.28 -2.82
N PHE A 274 -11.79 27.64 -2.07
CA PHE A 274 -12.23 26.28 -2.40
C PHE A 274 -13.15 26.27 -3.62
N ALA A 275 -14.06 27.24 -3.76
CA ALA A 275 -14.93 27.36 -4.92
C ALA A 275 -14.11 27.52 -6.22
N GLU A 276 -13.10 28.40 -6.21
CA GLU A 276 -12.21 28.61 -7.35
C GLU A 276 -11.41 27.35 -7.71
N MET A 277 -10.82 26.69 -6.72
CA MET A 277 -9.99 25.51 -6.95
C MET A 277 -10.81 24.29 -7.38
N SER A 278 -11.97 24.07 -6.74
CA SER A 278 -12.82 22.90 -7.03
C SER A 278 -13.69 23.10 -8.27
N GLY A 279 -13.91 24.33 -8.72
CA GLY A 279 -14.89 24.63 -9.77
C GLY A 279 -16.35 24.54 -9.33
N ASP A 280 -16.62 24.29 -8.04
CA ASP A 280 -17.97 24.40 -7.46
C ASP A 280 -18.23 25.84 -6.99
N HIS A 281 -18.80 26.63 -7.89
CA HIS A 281 -19.18 28.01 -7.64
C HIS A 281 -20.62 28.15 -7.11
N ASN A 282 -21.20 27.09 -6.53
CA ASN A 282 -22.57 27.15 -6.00
C ASN A 282 -22.73 28.31 -4.99
N PRO A 283 -23.60 29.30 -5.28
CA PRO A 283 -23.73 30.53 -4.51
C PRO A 283 -24.10 30.35 -3.03
N ILE A 284 -24.66 29.20 -2.64
CA ILE A 284 -25.02 28.95 -1.23
C ILE A 284 -23.79 28.97 -0.29
N HIS A 285 -22.59 28.81 -0.83
CA HIS A 285 -21.33 28.76 -0.08
C HIS A 285 -20.60 30.11 0.01
N THR A 286 -20.90 31.04 -0.91
CA THR A 286 -20.17 32.31 -1.05
C THR A 286 -21.07 33.54 -0.93
N SER A 287 -22.35 33.42 -1.30
CA SER A 287 -23.30 34.54 -1.33
C SER A 287 -24.28 34.50 -0.16
N GLN A 288 -24.27 35.59 0.61
CA GLN A 288 -25.22 35.83 1.69
C GLN A 288 -26.67 35.92 1.19
N ALA A 289 -26.89 36.44 -0.02
CA ALA A 289 -28.22 36.54 -0.62
C ALA A 289 -28.76 35.17 -1.05
N ALA A 290 -27.93 34.37 -1.72
CA ALA A 290 -28.30 33.02 -2.15
C ALA A 290 -28.55 32.09 -0.96
N ALA A 291 -27.70 32.12 0.07
CA ALA A 291 -27.90 31.33 1.28
C ALA A 291 -29.21 31.68 2.02
N ARG A 292 -29.62 32.96 2.01
CA ARG A 292 -30.92 33.37 2.56
C ARG A 292 -32.08 32.94 1.67
N LEU A 293 -31.93 33.01 0.36
CA LEU A 293 -32.93 32.54 -0.61
C LEU A 293 -33.20 31.03 -0.43
N ALA A 294 -32.15 30.25 -0.19
CA ALA A 294 -32.22 28.82 0.12
C ALA A 294 -32.58 28.50 1.59
N GLY A 295 -32.94 29.50 2.41
CA GLY A 295 -33.36 29.29 3.80
C GLY A 295 -32.26 28.88 4.79
N LEU A 296 -30.98 28.96 4.40
CA LEU A 296 -29.82 28.58 5.24
C LEU A 296 -29.39 29.68 6.22
N GLY A 297 -29.88 30.89 6.04
CA GLY A 297 -29.59 32.08 6.85
C GLY A 297 -28.24 32.73 6.56
N SER A 298 -27.17 31.95 6.44
CA SER A 298 -25.82 32.38 6.06
C SER A 298 -25.11 31.28 5.26
N PRO A 299 -24.00 31.61 4.57
CA PRO A 299 -23.24 30.61 3.84
C PRO A 299 -22.81 29.41 4.70
N ILE A 300 -22.72 28.25 4.06
CA ILE A 300 -22.25 27.00 4.64
C ILE A 300 -20.96 26.54 3.97
N VAL A 301 -20.17 25.73 4.67
CA VAL A 301 -18.95 25.12 4.11
C VAL A 301 -19.34 24.06 3.08
N HIS A 302 -18.60 23.95 1.97
CA HIS A 302 -18.77 22.87 1.00
C HIS A 302 -18.57 21.50 1.67
N GLY A 303 -19.49 20.56 1.41
CA GLY A 303 -19.35 19.18 1.87
C GLY A 303 -18.05 18.55 1.36
N MET A 304 -17.70 18.80 0.10
CA MET A 304 -16.46 18.31 -0.48
C MET A 304 -15.19 18.91 0.13
N TRP A 305 -15.23 20.13 0.66
CA TRP A 305 -14.10 20.65 1.44
C TRP A 305 -13.88 19.81 2.70
N LEU A 306 -14.96 19.47 3.42
CA LEU A 306 -14.89 18.64 4.62
C LEU A 306 -14.44 17.21 4.28
N SER A 307 -14.91 16.64 3.17
CA SER A 307 -14.47 15.34 2.66
C SER A 307 -12.96 15.35 2.40
N ALA A 308 -12.47 16.29 1.60
CA ALA A 308 -11.06 16.43 1.27
C ALA A 308 -10.18 16.68 2.52
N ALA A 309 -10.62 17.55 3.44
CA ALA A 309 -9.91 17.82 4.69
C ALA A 309 -9.80 16.56 5.56
N ALA A 310 -10.85 15.73 5.62
CA ALA A 310 -10.83 14.45 6.31
C ALA A 310 -9.95 13.40 5.60
N GLN A 311 -9.88 13.41 4.27
CA GLN A 311 -8.93 12.58 3.51
C GLN A 311 -7.49 12.98 3.83
N HIS A 312 -7.19 14.28 3.87
CA HIS A 312 -5.88 14.78 4.26
C HIS A 312 -5.53 14.44 5.71
N ALA A 313 -6.51 14.46 6.63
CA ALA A 313 -6.31 14.00 7.99
C ALA A 313 -5.90 12.51 8.09
N VAL A 314 -6.26 11.67 7.11
CA VAL A 314 -5.76 10.29 7.00
C VAL A 314 -4.36 10.27 6.38
N SER A 315 -4.16 11.01 5.28
CA SER A 315 -2.95 10.88 4.45
C SER A 315 -1.76 11.74 4.88
N ALA A 316 -1.98 12.74 5.75
CA ALA A 316 -0.96 13.69 6.18
C ALA A 316 0.12 13.02 7.04
N VAL A 317 1.36 13.45 6.77
CA VAL A 317 2.57 13.02 7.47
C VAL A 317 2.66 13.75 8.80
N ASP A 318 2.79 12.99 9.89
CA ASP A 318 3.09 13.57 11.20
C ASP A 318 4.59 13.90 11.28
N THR A 319 4.90 15.20 11.24
CA THR A 319 6.27 15.70 11.28
C THR A 319 6.99 15.44 12.61
N ALA A 320 6.24 15.20 13.69
CA ALA A 320 6.79 14.88 15.00
C ALA A 320 6.84 13.36 15.28
N GLY A 321 6.05 12.57 14.56
CA GLY A 321 5.99 11.11 14.69
C GLY A 321 6.85 10.35 13.68
N SER A 322 6.97 9.04 13.87
CA SER A 322 7.65 8.10 12.94
C SER A 322 6.69 7.25 12.11
N GLY A 323 5.38 7.51 12.21
CA GLY A 323 4.36 6.70 11.54
C GLY A 323 4.43 6.77 10.01
N VAL A 324 4.14 5.64 9.38
CA VAL A 324 4.03 5.49 7.93
C VAL A 324 2.81 6.26 7.40
N PRO A 325 2.94 7.10 6.36
CA PRO A 325 1.81 7.80 5.75
C PRO A 325 0.78 6.82 5.17
N ARG A 326 -0.49 7.20 5.10
CA ARG A 326 -1.54 6.39 4.44
C ARG A 326 -1.88 7.01 3.09
N THR A 327 -1.94 6.19 2.04
CA THR A 327 -2.47 6.58 0.73
C THR A 327 -3.88 6.03 0.63
N LEU A 328 -4.85 6.82 0.17
CA LEU A 328 -6.24 6.37 0.02
C LEU A 328 -6.45 5.79 -1.38
N THR A 329 -7.09 4.63 -1.48
CA THR A 329 -7.50 4.02 -2.75
C THR A 329 -9.00 4.08 -2.96
N ALA A 330 -9.77 4.17 -1.87
CA ALA A 330 -11.21 4.34 -1.97
C ALA A 330 -11.78 5.09 -0.77
N TRP A 331 -12.89 5.79 -0.98
CA TRP A 331 -13.50 6.66 0.00
C TRP A 331 -15.01 6.73 -0.17
N THR A 332 -15.71 6.89 0.95
CA THR A 332 -17.14 7.18 1.00
C THR A 332 -17.39 8.16 2.13
N ALA A 333 -17.98 9.30 1.82
CA ALA A 333 -18.42 10.28 2.80
C ALA A 333 -19.94 10.43 2.73
N ARG A 334 -20.57 10.50 3.91
CA ARG A 334 -21.99 10.84 4.07
C ARG A 334 -22.11 12.12 4.88
N PHE A 335 -22.81 13.09 4.33
CA PHE A 335 -23.05 14.39 4.95
C PHE A 335 -24.36 14.33 5.75
N LEU A 336 -24.26 14.59 7.05
CA LEU A 336 -25.37 14.45 8.01
C LEU A 336 -25.84 15.81 8.53
N GLY A 337 -24.97 16.81 8.51
CA GLY A 337 -25.23 18.13 9.05
C GLY A 337 -24.42 19.21 8.35
N MET A 338 -24.90 20.44 8.45
CA MET A 338 -24.25 21.61 7.86
C MET A 338 -23.11 22.10 8.77
N VAL A 339 -22.00 22.53 8.15
CA VAL A 339 -20.87 23.14 8.86
C VAL A 339 -20.81 24.63 8.52
N ARG A 340 -20.59 25.47 9.54
CA ARG A 340 -20.43 26.92 9.37
C ARG A 340 -18.96 27.30 9.16
N PRO A 341 -18.67 28.34 8.36
CA PRO A 341 -17.31 28.86 8.24
C PRO A 341 -16.70 29.18 9.62
N GLY A 342 -15.43 28.81 9.84
CA GLY A 342 -14.74 28.96 11.12
C GLY A 342 -15.09 27.93 12.21
N ALA A 343 -16.00 26.99 11.96
CA ALA A 343 -16.34 25.94 12.92
C ALA A 343 -15.14 25.05 13.27
N ARG A 344 -15.11 24.57 14.52
CA ARG A 344 -14.15 23.57 14.98
C ARG A 344 -14.78 22.19 14.83
N ILE A 345 -14.13 21.32 14.08
CA ILE A 345 -14.64 19.99 13.74
C ILE A 345 -13.75 18.96 14.44
N ASN A 346 -14.31 18.21 15.37
CA ASN A 346 -13.64 17.09 16.00
C ASN A 346 -13.68 15.90 15.05
N LEU A 347 -12.52 15.44 14.61
CA LEU A 347 -12.35 14.31 13.72
C LEU A 347 -11.71 13.14 14.48
N ARG A 348 -12.38 11.99 14.43
CA ARG A 348 -11.90 10.71 14.95
C ARG A 348 -11.76 9.71 13.82
N ILE A 349 -10.63 8.99 13.78
CA ILE A 349 -10.29 8.00 12.75
C ILE A 349 -9.92 6.68 13.43
N ASP A 350 -10.68 5.62 13.16
CA ASP A 350 -10.43 4.27 13.68
C ASP A 350 -10.16 3.29 12.53
N ARG A 351 -9.20 2.37 12.69
CA ARG A 351 -9.13 1.15 11.89
C ARG A 351 -10.24 0.20 12.32
N ILE A 352 -10.98 -0.34 11.36
CA ILE A 352 -12.10 -1.28 11.60
C ILE A 352 -11.93 -2.63 10.91
N GLY A 353 -11.02 -2.74 9.94
CA GLY A 353 -10.75 -4.00 9.24
C GLY A 353 -9.51 -3.95 8.37
N ILE A 354 -9.20 -5.08 7.74
CA ILE A 354 -8.12 -5.23 6.76
C ILE A 354 -8.58 -6.00 5.53
N ASP A 355 -7.98 -5.71 4.38
CA ASP A 355 -8.25 -6.34 3.08
C ASP A 355 -6.93 -6.43 2.28
N GLY A 356 -6.32 -7.61 2.20
CA GLY A 356 -5.02 -7.79 1.52
C GLY A 356 -3.90 -6.93 2.13
N GLY A 357 -3.91 -6.77 3.45
CA GLY A 357 -3.00 -5.87 4.19
C GLY A 357 -3.27 -4.37 4.04
N ALA A 358 -4.26 -3.97 3.24
CA ALA A 358 -4.79 -2.61 3.22
C ALA A 358 -5.73 -2.38 4.41
N GLU A 359 -5.74 -1.17 4.98
CA GLU A 359 -6.59 -0.85 6.14
C GLU A 359 -7.95 -0.32 5.67
N LEU A 360 -9.01 -0.80 6.33
CA LEU A 360 -10.34 -0.18 6.27
C LEU A 360 -10.50 0.71 7.49
N LEU A 361 -10.72 2.00 7.24
CA LEU A 361 -10.86 3.04 8.25
C LEU A 361 -12.31 3.53 8.32
N GLU A 362 -12.75 3.90 9.51
CA GLU A 362 -14.00 4.60 9.77
C GLU A 362 -13.70 5.95 10.42
N LEU A 363 -14.36 6.99 9.94
CA LEU A 363 -14.17 8.36 10.38
C LEU A 363 -15.49 8.97 10.85
N THR A 364 -15.40 9.80 11.88
CA THR A 364 -16.53 10.59 12.37
C THR A 364 -16.11 12.05 12.57
N CYS A 365 -16.91 12.97 12.02
CA CYS A 365 -16.74 14.41 12.19
C CYS A 365 -17.87 14.96 13.04
N ARG A 366 -17.54 15.69 14.11
CA ARG A 366 -18.51 16.34 14.98
C ARG A 366 -18.26 17.83 15.15
N VAL A 367 -19.32 18.62 15.14
CA VAL A 367 -19.30 20.05 15.49
C VAL A 367 -20.23 20.24 16.67
N ASP A 368 -19.72 20.83 17.76
CA ASP A 368 -20.49 21.04 19.00
C ASP A 368 -21.20 19.77 19.55
N GLY A 369 -20.64 18.59 19.27
CA GLY A 369 -21.16 17.28 19.67
C GLY A 369 -22.02 16.58 18.60
N ASP A 370 -22.60 17.34 17.67
CA ASP A 370 -23.46 16.83 16.61
C ASP A 370 -22.64 16.21 15.47
N MET A 371 -23.08 15.06 14.98
CA MET A 371 -22.43 14.38 13.87
C MET A 371 -22.74 15.10 12.56
N VAL A 372 -21.71 15.61 11.88
CA VAL A 372 -21.86 16.33 10.61
C VAL A 372 -21.42 15.51 9.40
N MET A 373 -20.50 14.56 9.59
CA MET A 373 -20.08 13.64 8.54
C MET A 373 -19.64 12.30 9.14
N THR A 374 -19.98 11.21 8.45
CA THR A 374 -19.36 9.90 8.65
C THR A 374 -18.68 9.49 7.36
N ALA A 375 -17.49 8.92 7.44
CA ALA A 375 -16.80 8.44 6.26
C ALA A 375 -16.16 7.07 6.48
N THR A 376 -15.94 6.34 5.39
CA THR A 376 -15.16 5.11 5.39
C THR A 376 -14.13 5.16 4.27
N ALA A 377 -12.95 4.62 4.54
CA ALA A 377 -11.82 4.71 3.63
C ALA A 377 -11.11 3.37 3.52
N ARG A 378 -10.63 3.03 2.32
CA ARG A 378 -9.66 1.96 2.11
C ARG A 378 -8.32 2.61 1.78
N THR A 379 -7.27 2.20 2.48
CA THR A 379 -5.90 2.65 2.18
C THR A 379 -5.30 1.79 1.06
N ALA A 380 -4.16 2.21 0.51
CA ALA A 380 -3.24 1.28 -0.12
C ALA A 380 -2.64 0.39 0.98
N ALA A 381 -2.29 -0.86 0.63
CA ALA A 381 -1.40 -1.65 1.46
C ALA A 381 -0.02 -0.98 1.46
N PRO A 382 0.69 -0.90 2.59
CA PRO A 382 2.00 -0.29 2.62
C PRO A 382 2.99 -1.13 1.82
N ARG A 383 3.97 -0.46 1.20
CA ARG A 383 5.01 -1.14 0.43
C ARG A 383 5.84 -2.03 1.37
N THR A 384 5.54 -3.32 1.35
CA THR A 384 6.03 -4.29 2.34
C THR A 384 7.15 -5.14 1.76
N VAL A 385 8.17 -5.40 2.56
CA VAL A 385 9.15 -6.48 2.34
C VAL A 385 8.98 -7.56 3.40
N TYR A 386 8.91 -8.81 2.95
CA TYR A 386 9.01 -9.98 3.82
C TYR A 386 10.46 -10.48 3.81
N ALA A 387 11.09 -10.44 4.97
CA ALA A 387 12.46 -10.88 5.17
C ALA A 387 12.49 -12.18 5.99
N PHE A 388 13.28 -13.16 5.54
CA PHE A 388 13.41 -14.44 6.22
C PHE A 388 14.79 -14.56 6.88
N PRO A 389 14.85 -14.92 8.17
CA PRO A 389 16.12 -15.03 8.89
C PRO A 389 16.93 -16.24 8.43
N GLY A 390 18.24 -16.16 8.64
CA GLY A 390 19.17 -17.26 8.45
C GLY A 390 19.20 -18.23 9.63
N GLN A 391 20.08 -19.23 9.55
CA GLN A 391 20.25 -20.23 10.61
C GLN A 391 20.73 -19.62 11.94
N GLY A 392 20.40 -20.27 13.05
CA GLY A 392 20.81 -19.89 14.41
C GLY A 392 19.65 -19.52 15.34
N ILE A 393 18.43 -19.34 14.79
CA ILE A 393 17.23 -19.02 15.58
C ILE A 393 16.44 -20.26 16.04
N GLN A 394 16.78 -21.45 15.51
CA GLN A 394 16.00 -22.67 15.70
C GLN A 394 15.96 -23.10 17.16
N ARG A 395 14.79 -23.58 17.60
CA ARG A 395 14.59 -24.10 18.95
C ARG A 395 13.56 -25.22 18.97
N LYS A 396 13.69 -26.08 19.98
CA LYS A 396 12.68 -27.10 20.28
C LYS A 396 11.31 -26.45 20.48
N GLY A 397 10.30 -27.01 19.80
CA GLY A 397 8.91 -26.58 19.87
C GLY A 397 8.53 -25.41 18.94
N MET A 398 9.45 -24.92 18.09
CA MET A 398 9.14 -23.79 17.20
C MET A 398 7.95 -24.07 16.26
N GLY A 399 7.09 -23.07 16.04
CA GLY A 399 5.94 -23.16 15.13
C GLY A 399 4.77 -24.05 15.58
N LEU A 400 4.88 -24.74 16.73
CA LEU A 400 3.82 -25.64 17.20
C LEU A 400 2.57 -24.89 17.70
N ASP A 401 2.73 -23.68 18.24
CA ASP A 401 1.61 -22.84 18.67
C ASP A 401 0.79 -22.37 17.47
N ALA A 402 1.47 -21.87 16.41
CA ALA A 402 0.83 -21.52 15.14
C ALA A 402 0.09 -22.71 14.51
N ARG A 403 0.72 -23.90 14.54
CA ARG A 403 0.09 -25.16 14.08
C ARG A 403 -1.18 -25.52 14.87
N ALA A 404 -1.25 -25.16 16.15
CA ALA A 404 -2.41 -25.42 16.99
C ALA A 404 -3.59 -24.48 16.65
N ARG A 405 -3.31 -23.20 16.39
CA ARG A 405 -4.35 -22.17 16.19
C ARG A 405 -4.78 -21.94 14.74
N SER A 406 -3.89 -22.13 13.75
CA SER A 406 -4.18 -21.91 12.32
C SER A 406 -4.38 -23.22 11.55
N LYS A 407 -5.44 -23.29 10.72
CA LYS A 407 -5.69 -24.46 9.87
C LYS A 407 -4.70 -24.49 8.72
N ALA A 408 -4.44 -23.34 8.09
CA ALA A 408 -3.45 -23.21 7.02
C ALA A 408 -2.04 -23.62 7.48
N ALA A 409 -1.58 -23.14 8.64
CA ALA A 409 -0.28 -23.54 9.19
C ALA A 409 -0.22 -25.04 9.47
N ARG A 410 -1.31 -25.63 10.01
CA ARG A 410 -1.38 -27.07 10.27
C ARG A 410 -1.24 -27.91 9.01
N GLU A 411 -1.88 -27.50 7.93
CA GLU A 411 -1.79 -28.19 6.65
C GLU A 411 -0.36 -28.21 6.10
N VAL A 412 0.36 -27.08 6.20
CA VAL A 412 1.78 -26.99 5.81
C VAL A 412 2.63 -27.97 6.62
N TRP A 413 2.51 -27.97 7.95
CA TRP A 413 3.27 -28.89 8.81
C TRP A 413 2.96 -30.36 8.50
N ASP A 414 1.69 -30.70 8.27
CA ASP A 414 1.28 -32.06 7.99
C ASP A 414 1.76 -32.53 6.61
N ARG A 415 1.77 -31.63 5.61
CA ARG A 415 2.36 -31.89 4.28
C ARG A 415 3.87 -32.09 4.38
N ALA A 416 4.57 -31.19 5.07
CA ALA A 416 6.01 -31.26 5.28
C ALA A 416 6.41 -32.56 5.99
N ASP A 417 5.68 -32.96 7.04
CA ASP A 417 5.97 -34.20 7.77
C ASP A 417 5.71 -35.46 6.92
N ARG A 418 4.61 -35.50 6.17
CA ARG A 418 4.36 -36.61 5.23
C ARG A 418 5.46 -36.71 4.17
N HIS A 419 5.86 -35.58 3.60
CA HIS A 419 6.87 -35.53 2.56
C HIS A 419 8.24 -35.93 3.10
N THR A 420 8.72 -35.32 4.18
CA THR A 420 10.03 -35.64 4.79
C THR A 420 10.14 -37.10 5.22
N ARG A 421 9.04 -37.71 5.71
CA ARG A 421 9.02 -39.16 6.01
C ARG A 421 9.20 -40.02 4.77
N LYS A 422 8.53 -39.64 3.68
CA LYS A 422 8.52 -40.40 2.42
C LYS A 422 9.82 -40.23 1.63
N ALA A 423 10.29 -38.99 1.48
CA ALA A 423 11.41 -38.63 0.61
C ALA A 423 12.77 -38.66 1.34
N LEU A 424 12.81 -38.26 2.61
CA LEU A 424 14.06 -38.10 3.37
C LEU A 424 14.20 -39.10 4.54
N GLY A 425 13.16 -39.90 4.82
CA GLY A 425 13.19 -40.96 5.82
C GLY A 425 13.08 -40.51 7.28
N PHE A 426 12.64 -39.27 7.55
CA PHE A 426 12.47 -38.78 8.94
C PHE A 426 11.21 -37.90 9.11
N SER A 427 10.79 -37.69 10.35
CA SER A 427 9.67 -36.80 10.69
C SER A 427 10.18 -35.44 11.12
N ILE A 428 9.89 -34.40 10.33
CA ILE A 428 10.22 -33.02 10.72
C ILE A 428 9.48 -32.59 11.99
N LEU A 429 8.25 -33.07 12.20
CA LEU A 429 7.50 -32.79 13.43
C LEU A 429 8.17 -33.41 14.66
N ALA A 430 8.68 -34.63 14.57
CA ALA A 430 9.41 -35.26 15.66
C ALA A 430 10.72 -34.51 15.97
N VAL A 431 11.45 -34.07 14.93
CA VAL A 431 12.67 -33.27 15.08
C VAL A 431 12.38 -31.97 15.84
N VAL A 432 11.37 -31.21 15.42
CA VAL A 432 11.04 -29.92 16.04
C VAL A 432 10.45 -30.09 17.44
N ARG A 433 9.56 -31.06 17.64
CA ARG A 433 8.86 -31.28 18.92
C ARG A 433 9.78 -31.87 19.98
N ASP A 434 10.56 -32.89 19.64
CA ASP A 434 11.26 -33.71 20.62
C ASP A 434 12.77 -33.37 20.69
N ASN A 435 13.34 -32.90 19.59
CA ASN A 435 14.78 -32.67 19.38
C ASN A 435 15.66 -33.87 19.82
N PRO A 436 15.54 -35.03 19.16
CA PRO A 436 16.28 -36.23 19.54
C PRO A 436 17.79 -36.03 19.30
N THR A 437 18.65 -36.71 20.06
CA THR A 437 20.12 -36.64 19.88
C THR A 437 20.64 -37.52 18.73
N HIS A 438 19.83 -38.47 18.28
CA HIS A 438 20.14 -39.41 17.21
C HIS A 438 18.96 -39.55 16.25
N LEU A 439 19.23 -39.54 14.96
CA LEU A 439 18.23 -39.73 13.91
C LEU A 439 18.86 -40.40 12.68
N LYS A 440 18.14 -41.34 12.07
CA LYS A 440 18.49 -41.89 10.77
C LYS A 440 17.63 -41.25 9.69
N ALA A 441 18.25 -40.71 8.65
CA ALA A 441 17.58 -40.10 7.50
C ALA A 441 18.33 -40.47 6.22
N ASP A 442 17.61 -40.82 5.15
CA ASP A 442 18.16 -41.26 3.86
C ASP A 442 19.30 -42.30 3.96
N GLY A 443 19.16 -43.25 4.89
CA GLY A 443 20.18 -44.29 5.13
C GLY A 443 21.40 -43.84 5.96
N VAL A 444 21.56 -42.55 6.24
CA VAL A 444 22.67 -41.97 7.01
C VAL A 444 22.26 -41.77 8.48
N GLU A 445 23.17 -42.09 9.40
CA GLU A 445 22.99 -41.84 10.83
C GLU A 445 23.55 -40.47 11.21
N TYR A 446 22.72 -39.68 11.89
CA TYR A 446 23.04 -38.35 12.36
C TYR A 446 23.02 -38.32 13.87
N LEU A 447 24.09 -37.79 14.47
CA LEU A 447 24.27 -37.68 15.90
C LEU A 447 24.67 -36.25 16.27
N HIS A 448 23.99 -35.67 17.25
CA HIS A 448 24.38 -34.40 17.84
C HIS A 448 24.11 -34.40 19.36
N PRO A 449 25.10 -34.02 20.20
CA PRO A 449 24.98 -34.15 21.66
C PRO A 449 23.83 -33.33 22.25
N GLU A 450 23.50 -32.19 21.65
CA GLU A 450 22.43 -31.29 22.10
C GLU A 450 21.11 -31.48 21.34
N GLY A 451 21.06 -32.44 20.39
CA GLY A 451 19.89 -32.71 19.55
C GLY A 451 20.12 -32.41 18.07
N VAL A 452 19.53 -33.22 17.19
CA VAL A 452 19.72 -33.16 15.73
C VAL A 452 19.14 -31.89 15.11
N LEU A 453 18.25 -31.17 15.79
CA LEU A 453 17.76 -29.88 15.30
C LEU A 453 18.90 -28.87 15.11
N HIS A 454 20.04 -29.03 15.80
CA HIS A 454 21.22 -28.18 15.65
C HIS A 454 22.11 -28.54 14.45
N LEU A 455 21.83 -29.65 13.76
CA LEU A 455 22.53 -30.00 12.52
C LEU A 455 21.92 -29.26 11.34
N THR A 456 22.77 -28.71 10.48
CA THR A 456 22.40 -27.81 9.37
C THR A 456 21.27 -28.37 8.49
N GLN A 457 21.35 -29.62 8.08
CA GLN A 457 20.35 -30.28 7.23
C GLN A 457 18.96 -30.35 7.87
N PHE A 458 18.85 -30.46 9.19
CA PHE A 458 17.56 -30.48 9.88
C PHE A 458 17.11 -29.07 10.28
N THR A 459 18.04 -28.20 10.69
CA THR A 459 17.77 -26.78 10.96
C THR A 459 17.09 -26.12 9.76
N GLN A 460 17.66 -26.28 8.57
CA GLN A 460 17.18 -25.61 7.37
C GLN A 460 15.78 -26.09 6.96
N VAL A 461 15.52 -27.41 7.01
CA VAL A 461 14.18 -27.98 6.74
C VAL A 461 13.15 -27.48 7.75
N ALA A 462 13.54 -27.40 9.02
CA ALA A 462 12.64 -26.97 10.08
C ALA A 462 12.29 -25.49 9.95
N MET A 463 13.27 -24.64 9.62
CA MET A 463 13.05 -23.22 9.33
C MET A 463 12.22 -23.00 8.07
N ALA A 464 12.46 -23.76 6.99
CA ALA A 464 11.66 -23.67 5.77
C ALA A 464 10.19 -24.03 6.03
N THR A 465 9.96 -25.10 6.79
CA THR A 465 8.60 -25.49 7.19
C THR A 465 7.92 -24.41 8.02
N LEU A 466 8.65 -23.83 8.99
CA LEU A 466 8.15 -22.74 9.83
C LEU A 466 7.77 -21.50 9.01
N GLY A 467 8.66 -21.02 8.15
CA GLY A 467 8.43 -19.80 7.37
C GLY A 467 7.25 -19.93 6.41
N VAL A 468 7.14 -21.07 5.71
CA VAL A 468 5.97 -21.35 4.85
C VAL A 468 4.68 -21.43 5.68
N ALA A 469 4.72 -22.04 6.86
CA ALA A 469 3.55 -22.15 7.74
C ALA A 469 3.11 -20.78 8.29
N GLN A 470 4.05 -19.90 8.65
CA GLN A 470 3.76 -18.56 9.14
C GLN A 470 3.16 -17.67 8.03
N VAL A 471 3.66 -17.75 6.80
CA VAL A 471 3.04 -17.05 5.66
C VAL A 471 1.65 -17.60 5.35
N ALA A 472 1.45 -18.92 5.43
CA ALA A 472 0.13 -19.52 5.24
C ALA A 472 -0.89 -19.00 6.27
N GLU A 473 -0.50 -18.87 7.55
CA GLU A 473 -1.31 -18.20 8.58
C GLU A 473 -1.55 -16.72 8.26
N LEU A 474 -0.54 -16.01 7.76
CA LEU A 474 -0.67 -14.61 7.37
C LEU A 474 -1.68 -14.39 6.23
N ARG A 475 -1.65 -15.25 5.20
CA ARG A 475 -2.65 -15.27 4.13
C ARG A 475 -4.04 -15.63 4.66
N GLU A 476 -4.15 -16.67 5.50
CA GLU A 476 -5.40 -17.07 6.17
C GLU A 476 -6.01 -15.94 7.00
N SER A 477 -5.19 -15.02 7.54
CA SER A 477 -5.64 -13.85 8.31
C SER A 477 -6.01 -12.63 7.46
N GLY A 478 -5.67 -12.58 6.17
CA GLY A 478 -5.91 -11.43 5.28
C GLY A 478 -4.93 -10.26 5.47
N ALA A 479 -3.92 -10.42 6.32
CA ALA A 479 -2.87 -9.42 6.54
C ALA A 479 -1.68 -9.52 5.57
N PHE A 480 -1.63 -10.59 4.76
CA PHE A 480 -0.63 -10.71 3.70
C PHE A 480 -0.87 -9.66 2.62
N VAL A 481 0.22 -9.05 2.14
CA VAL A 481 0.21 -8.02 1.08
C VAL A 481 0.68 -8.66 -0.22
N ASP A 482 -0.22 -8.76 -1.20
CA ASP A 482 0.14 -9.25 -2.52
C ASP A 482 1.08 -8.28 -3.24
N GLY A 483 1.96 -8.81 -4.08
CA GLY A 483 2.99 -8.01 -4.76
C GLY A 483 4.15 -7.55 -3.87
N ALA A 484 4.19 -7.92 -2.58
CA ALA A 484 5.28 -7.55 -1.68
C ALA A 484 6.68 -7.98 -2.18
N LEU A 485 7.69 -7.22 -1.77
CA LEU A 485 9.09 -7.55 -1.98
C LEU A 485 9.48 -8.76 -1.10
N LEU A 486 10.46 -9.54 -1.55
CA LEU A 486 10.95 -10.69 -0.80
C LEU A 486 12.48 -10.72 -0.76
N ALA A 487 13.01 -10.93 0.44
CA ALA A 487 14.43 -11.09 0.70
C ALA A 487 14.62 -12.15 1.78
N GLY A 488 15.81 -12.74 1.87
CA GLY A 488 16.09 -13.68 2.94
C GLY A 488 17.57 -13.88 3.15
N HIS A 489 17.98 -13.95 4.40
CA HIS A 489 19.38 -14.09 4.77
C HIS A 489 19.83 -15.54 4.61
N SER A 490 20.78 -15.80 3.71
CA SER A 490 21.31 -17.15 3.44
C SER A 490 20.19 -18.15 3.13
N VAL A 491 19.98 -19.18 3.96
CA VAL A 491 18.88 -20.16 3.77
C VAL A 491 17.50 -19.50 3.70
N GLY A 492 17.31 -18.34 4.34
CA GLY A 492 16.06 -17.57 4.30
C GLY A 492 15.63 -17.22 2.88
N GLU A 493 16.55 -17.09 1.94
CA GLU A 493 16.28 -16.81 0.52
C GLU A 493 15.40 -17.90 -0.13
N PHE A 494 15.71 -19.17 0.14
CA PHE A 494 14.92 -20.31 -0.33
C PHE A 494 13.51 -20.31 0.28
N ILE A 495 13.41 -19.90 1.55
CA ILE A 495 12.14 -19.81 2.27
C ILE A 495 11.31 -18.67 1.68
N ALA A 496 11.92 -17.52 1.38
CA ALA A 496 11.26 -16.39 0.76
C ALA A 496 10.68 -16.74 -0.61
N LEU A 497 11.45 -17.43 -1.45
CA LEU A 497 11.02 -17.91 -2.76
C LEU A 497 9.89 -18.93 -2.66
N ALA A 498 9.91 -19.81 -1.65
CA ALA A 498 8.86 -20.80 -1.44
C ALA A 498 7.58 -20.21 -0.83
N ALA A 499 7.72 -19.30 0.14
CA ALA A 499 6.60 -18.81 0.94
C ALA A 499 5.90 -17.59 0.32
N ILE A 500 6.64 -16.69 -0.34
CA ILE A 500 6.10 -15.43 -0.86
C ILE A 500 5.86 -15.52 -2.37
N ALA A 501 6.87 -15.95 -3.12
CA ALA A 501 6.79 -16.04 -4.59
C ALA A 501 6.15 -17.36 -5.07
N GLU A 502 6.11 -18.38 -4.21
CA GLU A 502 5.55 -19.71 -4.50
C GLU A 502 6.17 -20.40 -5.73
N VAL A 503 7.38 -19.99 -6.13
CA VAL A 503 8.15 -20.59 -7.25
C VAL A 503 8.79 -21.93 -6.88
N LEU A 504 8.93 -22.18 -5.58
CA LEU A 504 9.42 -23.42 -5.01
C LEU A 504 8.30 -24.06 -4.18
N PRO A 505 7.68 -25.16 -4.65
CA PRO A 505 6.71 -25.90 -3.84
C PRO A 505 7.31 -26.32 -2.50
N LEU A 506 6.47 -26.40 -1.46
CA LEU A 506 6.89 -26.82 -0.11
C LEU A 506 7.74 -28.09 -0.14
N GLU A 507 7.30 -29.11 -0.86
CA GLU A 507 8.00 -30.38 -0.95
C GLU A 507 9.41 -30.20 -1.57
N ALA A 508 9.52 -29.45 -2.67
CA ALA A 508 10.78 -29.18 -3.34
C ALA A 508 11.75 -28.39 -2.46
N VAL A 509 11.29 -27.32 -1.79
CA VAL A 509 12.18 -26.52 -0.94
C VAL A 509 12.74 -27.34 0.23
N LEU A 510 11.95 -28.26 0.81
CA LEU A 510 12.42 -29.12 1.90
C LEU A 510 13.54 -30.07 1.44
N GLU A 511 13.42 -30.64 0.24
CA GLU A 511 14.49 -31.45 -0.34
C GLU A 511 15.73 -30.61 -0.67
N VAL A 512 15.54 -29.45 -1.33
CA VAL A 512 16.65 -28.55 -1.71
C VAL A 512 17.45 -28.15 -0.48
N VAL A 513 16.80 -27.67 0.59
CA VAL A 513 17.52 -27.19 1.77
C VAL A 513 18.13 -28.33 2.60
N PHE A 514 17.53 -29.53 2.59
CA PHE A 514 18.14 -30.71 3.19
C PHE A 514 19.43 -31.09 2.45
N ARG A 515 19.36 -31.19 1.11
CA ARG A 515 20.50 -31.54 0.25
C ARG A 515 21.59 -30.46 0.30
N ARG A 516 21.22 -29.18 0.39
CA ARG A 516 22.13 -28.05 0.62
C ARG A 516 22.91 -28.23 1.92
N GLY A 517 22.21 -28.51 3.02
CA GLY A 517 22.84 -28.75 4.32
C GLY A 517 23.80 -29.95 4.31
N SER A 518 23.42 -31.06 3.66
CA SER A 518 24.28 -32.24 3.54
C SER A 518 25.52 -31.99 2.67
N ALA A 519 25.36 -31.35 1.50
CA ALA A 519 26.47 -31.03 0.60
C ALA A 519 27.51 -30.12 1.26
N MET A 520 27.06 -29.11 2.02
CA MET A 520 27.96 -28.23 2.78
C MET A 520 28.80 -29.01 3.80
N HIS A 521 28.23 -30.06 4.41
CA HIS A 521 28.92 -30.85 5.41
C HIS A 521 29.96 -31.80 4.79
N GLU A 522 29.67 -32.38 3.63
CA GLU A 522 30.51 -33.35 2.92
C GLU A 522 31.74 -32.73 2.25
N LEU A 523 31.64 -31.48 1.80
CA LEU A 523 32.74 -30.78 1.12
C LEU A 523 33.90 -30.39 2.04
N VAL A 524 33.70 -30.40 3.36
CA VAL A 524 34.70 -29.99 4.34
C VAL A 524 35.45 -31.21 4.87
N PRO A 525 36.79 -31.27 4.71
CA PRO A 525 37.59 -32.33 5.31
C PRO A 525 37.47 -32.35 6.84
N ARG A 526 37.29 -33.55 7.40
CA ARG A 526 37.14 -33.79 8.84
C ARG A 526 38.17 -34.77 9.37
N ASP A 527 38.58 -34.57 10.62
CA ASP A 527 39.46 -35.49 11.33
C ASP A 527 38.73 -36.77 11.77
N ALA A 528 39.47 -37.72 12.37
CA ALA A 528 38.90 -38.98 12.87
C ALA A 528 37.85 -38.81 13.98
N LYS A 529 37.71 -37.60 14.55
CA LYS A 529 36.70 -37.23 15.55
C LYS A 529 35.57 -36.40 14.94
N GLY A 530 35.52 -36.26 13.61
CA GLY A 530 34.50 -35.52 12.88
C GLY A 530 34.67 -34.00 12.92
N ARG A 531 35.80 -33.48 13.41
CA ARG A 531 36.06 -32.03 13.54
C ARG A 531 36.67 -31.48 12.27
N SER A 532 36.31 -30.27 11.88
CA SER A 532 36.96 -29.56 10.77
C SER A 532 38.08 -28.62 11.28
N ASN A 533 38.94 -28.19 10.37
CA ASN A 533 39.91 -27.11 10.61
C ASN A 533 39.29 -25.71 10.47
N TYR A 534 37.98 -25.59 10.28
CA TYR A 534 37.32 -24.31 9.98
C TYR A 534 36.42 -23.86 11.11
N GLY A 535 36.10 -22.57 11.11
CA GLY A 535 35.08 -21.99 11.96
C GLY A 535 34.60 -20.65 11.41
N MET A 536 33.78 -19.98 12.21
CA MET A 536 33.33 -18.61 11.92
C MET A 536 33.45 -17.70 13.14
N ALA A 537 33.62 -16.41 12.89
CA ALA A 537 33.60 -15.35 13.90
C ALA A 537 32.78 -14.14 13.42
N ALA A 538 32.17 -13.43 14.35
CA ALA A 538 31.58 -12.12 14.11
C ALA A 538 32.55 -11.03 14.58
N ILE A 539 32.76 -10.02 13.74
CA ILE A 539 33.64 -8.88 14.01
C ILE A 539 32.88 -7.56 13.99
N ARG A 540 33.43 -6.55 14.69
CA ARG A 540 32.89 -5.17 14.74
C ARG A 540 33.93 -4.14 14.27
N PRO A 541 33.99 -3.82 12.97
CA PRO A 541 35.03 -2.96 12.40
C PRO A 541 35.13 -1.55 13.03
N SER A 542 34.01 -0.94 13.39
CA SER A 542 33.97 0.38 14.03
C SER A 542 34.75 0.46 15.34
N GLN A 543 34.90 -0.67 16.05
CA GLN A 543 35.62 -0.72 17.33
C GLN A 543 37.14 -0.84 17.15
N ILE A 544 37.62 -0.97 15.92
CA ILE A 544 39.04 -1.10 15.55
C ILE A 544 39.44 -0.15 14.42
N GLN A 545 38.58 0.85 14.11
CA GLN A 545 38.81 1.87 13.08
C GLN A 545 39.10 1.31 11.66
N VAL A 546 38.53 0.15 11.33
CA VAL A 546 38.52 -0.38 9.97
C VAL A 546 37.22 0.06 9.30
N SER A 547 37.30 0.72 8.14
CA SER A 547 36.11 1.17 7.38
C SER A 547 35.49 0.02 6.60
N ASP A 548 34.19 0.12 6.32
CA ASP A 548 33.41 -0.94 5.65
C ASP A 548 33.99 -1.31 4.28
N GLU A 549 34.54 -0.34 3.54
CA GLU A 549 35.19 -0.54 2.23
C GLU A 549 36.51 -1.32 2.34
N GLN A 550 37.14 -1.32 3.51
CA GLN A 550 38.44 -1.94 3.75
C GLN A 550 38.32 -3.31 4.41
N VAL A 551 37.22 -3.61 5.11
CA VAL A 551 37.05 -4.82 5.95
C VAL A 551 37.43 -6.10 5.23
N GLU A 552 36.94 -6.29 4.00
CA GLU A 552 37.19 -7.51 3.23
C GLU A 552 38.69 -7.68 2.92
N SER A 553 39.30 -6.65 2.31
CA SER A 553 40.72 -6.65 1.97
C SER A 553 41.63 -6.78 3.20
N TRP A 554 41.20 -6.21 4.33
CA TRP A 554 41.93 -6.27 5.59
C TRP A 554 41.90 -7.66 6.20
N VAL A 555 40.72 -8.31 6.26
CA VAL A 555 40.58 -9.70 6.74
C VAL A 555 41.41 -10.66 5.89
N GLU A 556 41.35 -10.52 4.57
CA GLU A 556 42.16 -11.34 3.64
C GLU A 556 43.66 -11.09 3.83
N GLY A 557 44.07 -9.83 4.03
CA GLY A 557 45.45 -9.45 4.31
C GLY A 557 46.00 -10.07 5.60
N VAL A 558 45.21 -10.12 6.67
CA VAL A 558 45.57 -10.80 7.92
C VAL A 558 45.78 -12.29 7.67
N GLY A 559 44.87 -12.94 6.94
CA GLY A 559 44.98 -14.36 6.60
C GLY A 559 46.24 -14.65 5.77
N ALA A 560 46.47 -13.86 4.73
CA ALA A 560 47.66 -13.96 3.87
C ALA A 560 48.96 -13.78 4.66
N GLY A 561 48.99 -12.87 5.64
CA GLY A 561 50.16 -12.61 6.49
C GLY A 561 50.60 -13.82 7.31
N VAL A 562 49.68 -14.72 7.66
CA VAL A 562 49.96 -15.97 8.40
C VAL A 562 49.86 -17.22 7.52
N GLY A 563 49.59 -17.07 6.22
CA GLY A 563 49.43 -18.17 5.28
C GLY A 563 48.16 -19.01 5.50
N GLU A 564 47.13 -18.43 6.10
CA GLU A 564 45.87 -19.09 6.45
C GLU A 564 44.67 -18.52 5.69
N PHE A 565 43.61 -19.30 5.56
CA PHE A 565 42.38 -18.85 4.92
C PHE A 565 41.51 -18.03 5.89
N LEU A 566 41.15 -16.82 5.47
CA LEU A 566 40.16 -15.94 6.09
C LEU A 566 39.37 -15.24 4.99
N GLN A 567 38.05 -15.15 5.14
CA GLN A 567 37.18 -14.44 4.20
C GLN A 567 35.95 -13.90 4.92
N VAL A 568 35.53 -12.68 4.55
CA VAL A 568 34.23 -12.13 4.97
C VAL A 568 33.13 -12.87 4.21
N VAL A 569 32.15 -13.39 4.93
CA VAL A 569 31.11 -14.27 4.38
C VAL A 569 29.69 -13.74 4.61
N ASN A 570 29.51 -12.81 5.55
CA ASN A 570 28.26 -12.07 5.70
C ASN A 570 28.55 -10.60 6.03
N LEU A 571 28.08 -9.71 5.17
CA LEU A 571 28.05 -8.27 5.39
C LEU A 571 26.68 -7.94 5.97
N ASN A 572 26.55 -7.84 7.31
CA ASN A 572 25.23 -7.78 7.96
C ASN A 572 24.78 -6.37 8.37
N LEU A 573 25.70 -5.54 8.87
CA LEU A 573 25.39 -4.19 9.36
C LEU A 573 26.64 -3.30 9.29
N HIS A 574 26.51 -2.18 8.61
CA HIS A 574 27.55 -1.15 8.47
C HIS A 574 28.26 -0.85 9.79
N GLY A 575 29.59 -0.90 9.77
CA GLY A 575 30.50 -0.66 10.90
C GLY A 575 30.36 -1.60 12.10
N ALA A 576 29.32 -2.44 12.18
CA ALA A 576 28.90 -3.05 13.43
C ALA A 576 28.88 -4.58 13.41
N GLN A 577 28.58 -5.23 12.29
CA GLN A 577 28.50 -6.69 12.24
C GLN A 577 28.89 -7.28 10.88
N TYR A 578 30.06 -7.92 10.86
CA TYR A 578 30.55 -8.72 9.74
C TYR A 578 30.86 -10.13 10.22
N ALA A 579 30.51 -11.16 9.46
CA ALA A 579 30.91 -12.54 9.75
C ALA A 579 32.09 -12.94 8.88
N VAL A 580 33.09 -13.55 9.49
CA VAL A 580 34.30 -14.06 8.85
C VAL A 580 34.36 -15.56 9.00
N ALA A 581 34.56 -16.28 7.91
CA ALA A 581 34.90 -17.70 7.91
C ALA A 581 36.40 -17.86 7.70
N GLY A 582 36.98 -18.89 8.31
CA GLY A 582 38.41 -19.13 8.18
C GLY A 582 38.88 -20.43 8.80
N THR A 583 40.16 -20.73 8.63
CA THR A 583 40.78 -21.81 9.40
C THR A 583 40.86 -21.44 10.88
N ASN A 584 40.96 -22.43 11.75
CA ASN A 584 41.06 -22.18 13.19
C ASN A 584 42.30 -21.35 13.56
N ALA A 585 43.40 -21.54 12.82
CA ALA A 585 44.62 -20.73 12.96
C ALA A 585 44.41 -19.30 12.43
N GLY A 586 43.82 -19.14 11.25
CA GLY A 586 43.49 -17.81 10.70
C GLY A 586 42.58 -17.00 11.61
N LEU A 587 41.52 -17.62 12.17
CA LEU A 587 40.62 -16.95 13.12
C LEU A 587 41.31 -16.54 14.42
N THR A 588 42.32 -17.30 14.85
CA THR A 588 43.12 -16.95 16.04
C THR A 588 44.02 -15.75 15.74
N ALA A 589 44.68 -15.75 14.58
CA ALA A 589 45.47 -14.60 14.12
C ALA A 589 44.60 -13.33 13.95
N LEU A 590 43.37 -13.48 13.46
CA LEU A 590 42.42 -12.38 13.36
C LEU A 590 41.99 -11.87 14.75
N GLU A 591 41.75 -12.75 15.71
CA GLU A 591 41.44 -12.36 17.09
C GLU A 591 42.59 -11.57 17.73
N ASP A 592 43.83 -12.04 17.55
CA ASP A 592 45.05 -11.39 18.06
C ASP A 592 45.25 -10.00 17.44
N GLU A 593 45.06 -9.86 16.13
CA GLU A 593 45.18 -8.58 15.44
C GLU A 593 44.07 -7.59 15.85
N ILE A 594 42.84 -8.08 16.02
CA ILE A 594 41.73 -7.26 16.54
C ILE A 594 42.02 -6.80 17.97
N GLU A 595 42.59 -7.66 18.82
CA GLU A 595 42.94 -7.29 20.19
C GLU A 595 44.04 -6.23 20.21
N ARG A 596 45.05 -6.34 19.33
CA ARG A 596 46.09 -5.33 19.14
C ARG A 596 45.50 -3.98 18.73
N LEU A 597 44.68 -3.96 17.67
CA LEU A 597 44.04 -2.74 17.19
C LEU A 597 43.07 -2.16 18.23
N ARG A 598 42.35 -2.99 18.98
CA ARG A 598 41.48 -2.55 20.07
C ARG A 598 42.28 -1.85 21.18
N ALA A 599 43.45 -2.39 21.55
CA ALA A 599 44.31 -1.78 22.56
C ALA A 599 44.84 -0.40 22.12
N GLU A 600 45.09 -0.21 20.82
CA GLU A 600 45.53 1.07 20.25
C GLU A 600 44.39 2.08 20.12
N THR A 601 43.20 1.63 19.73
CA THR A 601 42.04 2.49 19.45
C THR A 601 41.19 2.78 20.69
N GLY A 602 41.33 1.98 21.76
CA GLY A 602 40.49 2.07 22.96
C GLY A 602 39.06 1.55 22.77
N GLY A 603 38.80 0.77 21.72
CA GLY A 603 37.47 0.23 21.41
C GLY A 603 36.97 -0.86 22.35
N LYS A 604 35.69 -1.23 22.21
CA LYS A 604 35.09 -2.36 22.94
C LYS A 604 35.44 -3.70 22.27
N ARG A 605 35.08 -4.81 22.92
CA ARG A 605 35.25 -6.17 22.35
C ARG A 605 34.66 -6.23 20.93
N ALA A 606 35.52 -6.58 19.98
CA ALA A 606 35.25 -6.50 18.55
C ALA A 606 35.35 -7.85 17.82
N PHE A 607 35.61 -8.94 18.54
CA PHE A 607 35.67 -10.31 18.01
C PHE A 607 34.87 -11.27 18.90
N ILE A 608 34.04 -12.09 18.25
CA ILE A 608 33.24 -13.15 18.88
C ILE A 608 33.28 -14.39 17.99
N ARG A 609 33.88 -15.48 18.47
CA ARG A 609 33.82 -16.77 17.76
C ARG A 609 32.42 -17.36 17.85
N ILE A 610 31.90 -17.87 16.72
CA ILE A 610 30.55 -18.43 16.64
C ILE A 610 30.60 -19.91 16.99
N PRO A 611 29.99 -20.35 18.12
CA PRO A 611 30.04 -21.75 18.53
C PRO A 611 29.27 -22.67 17.58
N GLY A 612 29.72 -23.91 17.44
CA GLY A 612 28.98 -24.96 16.73
C GLY A 612 29.01 -24.89 15.19
N ILE A 613 29.59 -23.83 14.61
CA ILE A 613 29.79 -23.74 13.16
C ILE A 613 31.21 -24.16 12.81
N ASP A 614 31.32 -25.22 12.01
CA ASP A 614 32.59 -25.81 11.58
C ASP A 614 32.69 -25.95 10.05
N VAL A 615 31.85 -25.24 9.31
CA VAL A 615 31.88 -25.17 7.85
C VAL A 615 32.07 -23.70 7.43
N PRO A 616 32.99 -23.39 6.50
CA PRO A 616 33.20 -22.02 6.02
C PRO A 616 32.15 -21.66 4.96
N PHE A 617 30.91 -21.48 5.40
CA PHE A 617 29.77 -21.14 4.52
C PHE A 617 30.05 -19.87 3.68
N HIS A 618 29.43 -19.77 2.50
CA HIS A 618 29.48 -18.54 1.67
C HIS A 618 30.90 -18.11 1.27
N SER A 619 31.81 -19.08 1.19
CA SER A 619 33.22 -18.82 0.94
C SER A 619 33.73 -19.55 -0.29
N SER A 620 34.87 -19.08 -0.78
CA SER A 620 35.56 -19.65 -1.94
C SER A 620 35.90 -21.14 -1.78
N VAL A 621 36.03 -21.64 -0.55
CA VAL A 621 36.28 -23.06 -0.22
C VAL A 621 35.16 -23.97 -0.76
N LEU A 622 33.93 -23.46 -0.87
CA LEU A 622 32.77 -24.23 -1.29
C LEU A 622 32.49 -24.18 -2.80
N ARG A 623 33.27 -23.43 -3.60
CA ARG A 623 33.04 -23.26 -5.05
C ARG A 623 33.01 -24.58 -5.82
N ASN A 624 33.81 -25.56 -5.41
CA ASN A 624 33.84 -26.88 -6.06
C ASN A 624 32.51 -27.66 -5.92
N GLY A 625 31.66 -27.31 -4.95
CA GLY A 625 30.34 -27.91 -4.76
C GLY A 625 29.23 -27.30 -5.61
N VAL A 626 29.47 -26.13 -6.23
CA VAL A 626 28.45 -25.38 -7.00
C VAL A 626 27.88 -26.20 -8.16
N PRO A 627 28.68 -26.91 -8.99
CA PRO A 627 28.12 -27.69 -10.11
C PRO A 627 27.17 -28.80 -9.67
N GLU A 628 27.49 -29.51 -8.58
CA GLU A 628 26.64 -30.58 -8.06
C GLU A 628 25.34 -29.99 -7.48
N PHE A 629 25.43 -28.89 -6.74
CA PHE A 629 24.25 -28.23 -6.18
C PHE A 629 23.36 -27.63 -7.27
N ARG A 630 23.94 -27.05 -8.32
CA ARG A 630 23.22 -26.60 -9.53
C ARG A 630 22.41 -27.73 -10.14
N HIS A 631 23.00 -28.90 -10.35
CA HIS A 631 22.28 -30.03 -10.93
C HIS A 631 21.06 -30.43 -10.08
N LYS A 632 21.22 -30.47 -8.75
CA LYS A 632 20.11 -30.72 -7.81
C LYS A 632 19.03 -29.63 -7.91
N LEU A 633 19.41 -28.37 -8.06
CA LEU A 633 18.44 -27.28 -8.26
C LEU A 633 17.69 -27.45 -9.58
N THR A 634 18.36 -27.81 -10.67
CA THR A 634 17.72 -28.07 -11.97
C THR A 634 16.69 -29.20 -11.89
N ASP A 635 16.97 -30.25 -11.12
CA ASP A 635 16.07 -31.41 -10.97
C ASP A 635 14.86 -31.10 -10.08
N LEU A 636 15.02 -30.23 -9.08
CA LEU A 636 14.01 -29.95 -8.05
C LEU A 636 13.16 -28.70 -8.32
N LEU A 637 13.68 -27.72 -9.07
CA LEU A 637 12.91 -26.54 -9.46
C LEU A 637 11.90 -26.89 -10.55
N PRO A 638 10.62 -26.49 -10.39
CA PRO A 638 9.62 -26.71 -11.42
C PRO A 638 9.96 -25.93 -12.70
N ALA A 639 9.67 -26.53 -13.85
CA ALA A 639 9.71 -25.83 -15.13
C ALA A 639 8.50 -24.88 -15.26
N GLY A 640 8.63 -23.84 -16.10
CA GLY A 640 7.52 -22.94 -16.40
C GLY A 640 7.30 -21.82 -15.36
N MET A 641 8.36 -21.34 -14.73
CA MET A 641 8.27 -20.23 -13.79
C MET A 641 8.01 -18.90 -14.51
N HIS A 642 6.93 -18.25 -14.08
CA HIS A 642 6.46 -16.97 -14.57
C HIS A 642 7.34 -15.82 -14.03
N PRO A 643 8.07 -15.07 -14.87
CA PRO A 643 9.01 -14.03 -14.42
C PRO A 643 8.39 -12.93 -13.57
N GLU A 644 7.12 -12.59 -13.82
CA GLU A 644 6.37 -11.53 -13.14
C GLU A 644 6.27 -11.71 -11.62
N VAL A 645 6.45 -12.93 -11.11
CA VAL A 645 6.42 -13.19 -9.66
C VAL A 645 7.74 -12.81 -8.97
N LEU A 646 8.84 -12.69 -9.72
CA LEU A 646 10.19 -12.40 -9.21
C LEU A 646 10.72 -11.03 -9.65
N VAL A 647 10.47 -10.63 -10.90
CA VAL A 647 11.02 -9.41 -11.50
C VAL A 647 10.62 -8.18 -10.67
N GLY A 648 11.60 -7.39 -10.26
CA GLY A 648 11.43 -6.22 -9.41
C GLY A 648 11.04 -6.50 -7.96
N ARG A 649 10.86 -7.76 -7.57
CA ARG A 649 10.36 -8.17 -6.23
C ARG A 649 11.36 -8.95 -5.41
N TYR A 650 12.11 -9.85 -6.05
CA TYR A 650 13.08 -10.72 -5.40
C TYR A 650 14.45 -10.05 -5.30
N ILE A 651 15.04 -10.01 -4.10
CA ILE A 651 16.39 -9.48 -3.88
C ILE A 651 17.32 -10.66 -3.51
N PRO A 652 18.15 -11.16 -4.45
CA PRO A 652 19.07 -12.25 -4.19
C PRO A 652 20.27 -11.79 -3.36
N ASN A 653 20.80 -12.69 -2.52
CA ASN A 653 21.95 -12.41 -1.66
C ASN A 653 23.25 -12.14 -2.44
N LEU A 654 23.37 -12.70 -3.65
CA LEU A 654 24.60 -12.64 -4.47
C LEU A 654 24.86 -11.21 -4.99
N VAL A 655 23.86 -10.57 -5.59
CA VAL A 655 24.00 -9.27 -6.26
C VAL A 655 23.34 -8.10 -5.51
N ALA A 656 22.42 -8.37 -4.56
CA ALA A 656 21.73 -7.36 -3.74
C ALA A 656 21.04 -6.22 -4.51
N ILE A 657 20.58 -6.51 -5.73
CA ILE A 657 19.73 -5.63 -6.55
C ILE A 657 18.45 -6.38 -6.97
N PRO A 658 17.33 -5.72 -7.30
CA PRO A 658 16.10 -6.40 -7.65
C PRO A 658 16.29 -7.34 -8.85
N PHE A 659 15.74 -8.55 -8.75
CA PHE A 659 15.81 -9.56 -9.80
C PHE A 659 15.26 -8.98 -11.11
N SER A 660 16.00 -9.19 -12.19
CA SER A 660 15.65 -8.72 -13.52
C SER A 660 16.15 -9.72 -14.56
N LEU A 661 15.51 -9.73 -15.72
CA LEU A 661 15.97 -10.48 -16.89
C LEU A 661 16.78 -9.61 -17.84
N GLU A 662 16.96 -8.32 -17.53
CA GLU A 662 17.73 -7.39 -18.34
C GLU A 662 19.22 -7.75 -18.39
N ARG A 663 19.86 -7.39 -19.52
CA ARG A 663 21.26 -7.71 -19.80
C ARG A 663 22.19 -7.24 -18.68
N GLU A 664 21.94 -6.06 -18.12
CA GLU A 664 22.73 -5.44 -17.06
C GLU A 664 22.72 -6.29 -15.78
N PHE A 665 21.59 -6.90 -15.43
CA PHE A 665 21.47 -7.77 -14.26
C PHE A 665 22.25 -9.08 -14.44
N ILE A 666 22.17 -9.67 -15.64
CA ILE A 666 22.90 -10.90 -15.98
C ILE A 666 24.41 -10.63 -15.99
N GLN A 667 24.83 -9.48 -16.51
CA GLN A 667 26.22 -9.04 -16.47
C GLN A 667 26.72 -8.88 -15.02
N ALA A 668 25.91 -8.28 -14.14
CA ALA A 668 26.26 -8.14 -12.72
C ALA A 668 26.51 -9.49 -12.03
N ILE A 669 25.79 -10.55 -12.40
CA ILE A 669 26.06 -11.91 -11.91
C ILE A 669 27.40 -12.41 -12.47
N ALA A 670 27.61 -12.30 -13.79
CA ALA A 670 28.81 -12.80 -14.47
C ALA A 670 30.10 -12.10 -14.02
N ASP A 671 30.01 -10.84 -13.60
CA ASP A 671 31.15 -10.07 -13.08
C ASP A 671 31.57 -10.54 -11.67
N LEU A 672 30.63 -11.06 -10.87
CA LEU A 672 30.89 -11.53 -9.51
C LEU A 672 31.36 -12.99 -9.46
N VAL A 673 30.79 -13.85 -10.31
CA VAL A 673 31.05 -15.28 -10.29
C VAL A 673 31.33 -15.84 -11.69
N PRO A 674 32.25 -16.81 -11.84
CA PRO A 674 32.57 -17.40 -13.13
C PRO A 674 31.49 -18.40 -13.57
N SER A 675 30.29 -17.89 -13.89
CA SER A 675 29.15 -18.68 -14.33
C SER A 675 29.17 -18.88 -15.85
N GLU A 676 29.53 -20.09 -16.29
CA GLU A 676 29.45 -20.46 -17.71
C GLU A 676 28.02 -20.29 -18.29
N PRO A 677 26.93 -20.69 -17.60
CA PRO A 677 25.58 -20.42 -18.09
C PRO A 677 25.28 -18.94 -18.33
N MET A 678 25.70 -18.04 -17.44
CA MET A 678 25.49 -16.59 -17.64
C MET A 678 26.30 -16.06 -18.83
N HIS A 679 27.52 -16.54 -19.06
CA HIS A 679 28.28 -16.19 -20.26
C HIS A 679 27.63 -16.69 -21.55
N VAL A 680 27.02 -17.88 -21.54
CA VAL A 680 26.24 -18.41 -22.68
C VAL A 680 25.04 -17.51 -22.97
N VAL A 681 24.32 -17.07 -21.93
CA VAL A 681 23.19 -16.15 -22.10
C VAL A 681 23.66 -14.80 -22.66
N LEU A 682 24.73 -14.22 -22.13
CA LEU A 682 25.23 -12.90 -22.57
C LEU A 682 25.72 -12.89 -24.02
N ALA A 683 26.27 -14.02 -24.48
CA ALA A 683 26.75 -14.19 -25.86
C ALA A 683 25.62 -14.16 -26.91
N ASP A 684 24.41 -14.58 -26.55
CA ASP A 684 23.23 -14.62 -27.43
C ASP A 684 21.97 -14.09 -26.71
N TYR A 685 22.11 -12.94 -26.06
CA TYR A 685 21.07 -12.41 -25.17
C TYR A 685 19.73 -12.16 -25.89
N ASP A 686 19.74 -11.65 -27.12
CA ASP A 686 18.52 -11.27 -27.84
C ASP A 686 17.61 -12.50 -28.08
N SER A 687 18.22 -13.67 -28.29
CA SER A 687 17.54 -14.97 -28.41
C SER A 687 16.98 -15.47 -27.07
N TRP A 688 17.70 -15.22 -25.97
CA TRP A 688 17.25 -15.57 -24.61
C TRP A 688 16.15 -14.64 -24.10
N ALA A 689 16.22 -13.35 -24.42
CA ALA A 689 15.21 -12.35 -24.06
C ALA A 689 13.83 -12.68 -24.66
N GLN A 690 13.79 -13.36 -25.81
CA GLN A 690 12.56 -13.88 -26.43
C GLN A 690 12.00 -15.13 -25.74
N ARG A 691 12.75 -15.72 -24.79
CA ARG A 691 12.38 -16.93 -24.02
C ARG A 691 12.41 -16.61 -22.51
N PRO A 692 11.60 -15.65 -22.03
CA PRO A 692 11.74 -15.10 -20.69
C PRO A 692 11.51 -16.13 -19.57
N ILE A 693 10.69 -17.16 -19.80
CA ILE A 693 10.47 -18.26 -18.84
C ILE A 693 11.73 -19.12 -18.67
N GLU A 694 12.38 -19.51 -19.77
CA GLU A 694 13.61 -20.31 -19.73
C GLU A 694 14.76 -19.50 -19.14
N LEU A 695 14.87 -18.22 -19.53
CA LEU A 695 15.87 -17.29 -19.01
C LEU A 695 15.69 -17.10 -17.50
N CYS A 696 14.47 -16.87 -17.03
CA CYS A 696 14.15 -16.73 -15.61
C CYS A 696 14.59 -17.96 -14.80
N GLN A 697 14.27 -19.16 -15.28
CA GLN A 697 14.68 -20.40 -14.63
C GLN A 697 16.21 -20.54 -14.57
N MET A 698 16.91 -20.25 -15.66
CA MET A 698 18.37 -20.32 -15.71
C MET A 698 19.03 -19.33 -14.75
N VAL A 699 18.58 -18.07 -14.75
CA VAL A 699 19.12 -17.02 -13.87
C VAL A 699 18.84 -17.35 -12.40
N LEU A 700 17.64 -17.81 -12.05
CA LEU A 700 17.32 -18.20 -10.68
C LEU A 700 18.19 -19.36 -10.19
N ILE A 701 18.38 -20.39 -11.02
CA ILE A 701 19.27 -21.53 -10.69
C ILE A 701 20.69 -21.03 -10.43
N GLU A 702 21.23 -20.17 -11.29
CA GLU A 702 22.59 -19.65 -11.09
C GLU A 702 22.73 -18.81 -9.83
N LEU A 703 21.78 -17.93 -9.54
CA LEU A 703 21.79 -17.13 -8.30
C LEU A 703 21.83 -18.04 -7.07
N LEU A 704 20.94 -19.04 -7.00
CA LEU A 704 20.85 -19.94 -5.86
C LEU A 704 22.05 -20.91 -5.77
N ALA A 705 22.58 -21.36 -6.91
CA ALA A 705 23.74 -22.24 -6.96
C ALA A 705 24.99 -21.51 -6.46
N TRP A 706 25.21 -20.27 -6.88
CA TRP A 706 26.39 -19.49 -6.51
C TRP A 706 26.28 -18.86 -5.12
N GLN A 707 25.07 -18.63 -4.62
CA GLN A 707 24.85 -18.20 -3.22
C GLN A 707 25.48 -19.17 -2.21
N PHE A 708 25.53 -20.46 -2.55
CA PHE A 708 26.17 -21.51 -1.76
C PHE A 708 27.63 -21.17 -1.38
N ALA A 709 28.36 -20.53 -2.28
CA ALA A 709 29.81 -20.31 -2.21
C ALA A 709 30.22 -18.83 -2.28
N SER A 710 29.27 -17.91 -2.16
CA SER A 710 29.50 -16.47 -2.26
C SER A 710 28.98 -15.75 -1.02
N PRO A 711 29.65 -14.66 -0.58
CA PRO A 711 29.23 -13.87 0.58
C PRO A 711 27.80 -13.35 0.47
N VAL A 712 27.13 -13.22 1.62
CA VAL A 712 25.81 -12.59 1.70
C VAL A 712 25.96 -11.08 1.85
N ARG A 713 25.38 -10.33 0.91
CA ARG A 713 25.40 -8.86 0.81
C ARG A 713 24.16 -8.21 1.45
N TRP A 714 24.03 -8.35 2.77
CA TRP A 714 22.83 -7.90 3.50
C TRP A 714 22.84 -6.42 3.83
N ILE A 715 24.03 -5.80 3.90
CA ILE A 715 24.17 -4.34 4.00
C ILE A 715 23.53 -3.68 2.79
N GLU A 716 23.96 -4.06 1.59
CA GLU A 716 23.48 -3.49 0.32
C GLU A 716 21.99 -3.77 0.11
N THR A 717 21.50 -4.94 0.55
CA THR A 717 20.08 -5.26 0.56
C THR A 717 19.28 -4.29 1.43
N GLN A 718 19.76 -3.96 2.63
CA GLN A 718 19.09 -3.02 3.52
C GLN A 718 19.15 -1.58 3.00
N ASP A 719 20.29 -1.16 2.45
CA ASP A 719 20.45 0.16 1.84
C ASP A 719 19.44 0.35 0.71
N LEU A 720 19.33 -0.65 -0.18
CA LEU A 720 18.35 -0.66 -1.26
C LEU A 720 16.91 -0.58 -0.74
N LEU A 721 16.58 -1.34 0.32
CA LEU A 721 15.23 -1.38 0.88
C LEU A 721 14.84 -0.07 1.56
N PHE A 722 15.75 0.52 2.35
CA PHE A 722 15.45 1.63 3.25
C PHE A 722 15.72 3.02 2.66
N THR A 723 16.46 3.08 1.55
CA THR A 723 16.62 4.33 0.78
C THR A 723 15.30 4.70 0.10
N ASP A 724 15.00 6.01 0.06
CA ASP A 724 13.80 6.52 -0.60
C ASP A 724 13.84 6.24 -2.11
N ALA A 725 12.66 6.07 -2.73
CA ALA A 725 12.56 5.82 -4.16
C ALA A 725 13.10 7.00 -5.00
N ALA A 726 13.02 8.24 -4.50
CA ALA A 726 13.58 9.42 -5.15
C ALA A 726 15.11 9.39 -5.21
N ASP A 727 15.75 8.70 -4.25
CA ASP A 727 17.21 8.56 -4.15
C ASP A 727 17.71 7.22 -4.71
N GLY A 728 16.87 6.49 -5.46
CA GLY A 728 17.23 5.23 -6.13
C GLY A 728 17.03 3.96 -5.28
N GLY A 729 16.40 4.07 -4.10
CA GLY A 729 15.98 2.92 -3.30
C GLY A 729 14.62 2.35 -3.71
N LEU A 730 14.08 1.44 -2.88
CA LEU A 730 12.79 0.79 -3.12
C LEU A 730 11.63 1.43 -2.37
N GLY A 731 11.87 2.44 -1.51
CA GLY A 731 10.81 3.14 -0.78
C GLY A 731 9.94 2.22 0.07
N VAL A 732 10.55 1.27 0.77
CA VAL A 732 9.84 0.34 1.66
C VAL A 732 9.24 1.11 2.83
N GLU A 733 7.98 0.82 3.12
CA GLU A 733 7.24 1.42 4.24
C GLU A 733 7.11 0.44 5.41
N ARG A 734 7.21 -0.87 5.15
CA ARG A 734 7.07 -1.91 6.16
C ARG A 734 8.05 -3.07 5.92
N PHE A 735 8.83 -3.39 6.94
CA PHE A 735 9.73 -4.55 6.96
C PHE A 735 9.20 -5.59 7.94
N ILE A 736 8.83 -6.77 7.46
CA ILE A 736 8.34 -7.87 8.30
C ILE A 736 9.33 -9.03 8.26
N GLU A 737 9.95 -9.34 9.41
CA GLU A 737 10.64 -10.60 9.60
C GLU A 737 9.63 -11.74 9.82
N VAL A 738 9.66 -12.74 8.93
CA VAL A 738 8.91 -13.99 9.08
C VAL A 738 9.82 -15.02 9.77
N GLY A 739 9.73 -15.06 11.09
CA GLY A 739 10.58 -15.90 11.93
C GLY A 739 10.19 -15.85 13.40
N LEU A 740 11.01 -16.43 14.26
CA LEU A 740 10.71 -16.57 15.69
C LEU A 740 10.88 -15.27 16.48
N GLY A 741 9.91 -14.94 17.34
CA GLY A 741 9.86 -13.65 18.03
C GLY A 741 10.82 -13.51 19.22
N VAL A 742 11.31 -14.62 19.76
CA VAL A 742 12.28 -14.61 20.88
C VAL A 742 13.69 -14.21 20.42
N THR A 743 13.99 -14.33 19.12
CA THR A 743 15.30 -13.98 18.56
C THR A 743 15.13 -13.42 17.14
N PRO A 744 14.49 -12.25 16.97
CA PRO A 744 14.24 -11.67 15.66
C PRO A 744 15.55 -11.09 15.13
N THR A 745 16.23 -11.79 14.25
CA THR A 745 17.62 -11.43 13.86
C THR A 745 17.63 -10.32 12.83
N VAL A 746 16.94 -10.50 11.71
CA VAL A 746 16.96 -9.56 10.59
C VAL A 746 16.15 -8.28 10.87
N ALA A 747 15.07 -8.37 11.66
CA ALA A 747 14.36 -7.19 12.17
C ALA A 747 15.23 -6.39 13.15
N ASN A 748 16.05 -7.05 13.97
CA ASN A 748 17.01 -6.34 14.82
C ASN A 748 18.10 -5.67 13.98
N LEU A 749 18.61 -6.32 12.92
CA LEU A 749 19.55 -5.70 11.98
C LEU A 749 18.92 -4.46 11.33
N ALA A 750 17.73 -4.60 10.75
CA ALA A 750 16.97 -3.49 10.17
C ALA A 750 16.78 -2.32 11.16
N SER A 751 16.40 -2.63 12.40
CA SER A 751 16.21 -1.61 13.45
C SER A 751 17.50 -0.89 13.84
N GLN A 752 18.68 -1.51 13.66
CA GLN A 752 19.97 -0.84 13.89
C GLN A 752 20.41 -0.07 12.65
N THR A 753 20.16 -0.59 11.45
CA THR A 753 20.44 0.11 10.19
C THR A 753 19.68 1.43 10.12
N LEU A 754 18.40 1.44 10.47
CA LEU A 754 17.58 2.67 10.49
C LEU A 754 17.99 3.71 11.55
N LYS A 755 18.95 3.37 12.44
CA LYS A 755 19.55 4.34 13.38
C LYS A 755 20.80 5.00 12.82
N LEU A 756 21.29 4.55 11.66
CA LEU A 756 22.43 5.15 11.01
C LEU A 756 22.02 6.50 10.40
N PRO A 757 22.90 7.52 10.41
CA PRO A 757 22.57 8.85 9.91
C PRO A 757 22.08 8.89 8.46
N ALA A 758 22.48 7.91 7.63
CA ALA A 758 22.05 7.80 6.24
C ALA A 758 20.53 7.58 6.08
N PHE A 759 19.85 7.10 7.13
CA PHE A 759 18.41 6.82 7.13
C PHE A 759 17.63 7.75 8.07
N ASP A 760 18.23 8.90 8.45
CA ASP A 760 17.54 9.90 9.26
C ASP A 760 16.28 10.39 8.53
N GLY A 761 15.12 10.20 9.16
CA GLY A 761 13.82 10.56 8.59
C GLY A 761 13.11 9.44 7.83
N ALA A 762 13.73 8.28 7.64
CA ALA A 762 13.06 7.10 7.09
C ALA A 762 11.89 6.67 7.99
N ARG A 763 10.72 6.46 7.39
CA ARG A 763 9.47 6.10 8.10
C ARG A 763 9.11 4.66 7.75
N ILE A 764 9.72 3.71 8.46
CA ILE A 764 9.60 2.29 8.17
C ILE A 764 9.20 1.53 9.42
N ASP A 765 8.08 0.81 9.34
CA ASP A 765 7.64 -0.08 10.41
C ASP A 765 8.45 -1.38 10.36
N VAL A 766 9.30 -1.64 11.37
CA VAL A 766 10.08 -2.88 11.48
C VAL A 766 9.42 -3.85 12.45
N LEU A 767 8.85 -4.93 11.91
CA LEU A 767 8.05 -5.89 12.64
C LEU A 767 8.63 -7.31 12.54
N ASN A 768 8.30 -8.15 13.51
CA ASN A 768 8.46 -9.60 13.44
C ASN A 768 7.09 -10.28 13.64
N VAL A 769 6.81 -11.31 12.85
CA VAL A 769 5.48 -11.97 12.80
C VAL A 769 5.02 -12.56 14.14
N GLU A 770 5.94 -12.95 15.03
CA GLU A 770 5.59 -13.47 16.36
C GLU A 770 5.67 -12.40 17.45
N ARG A 771 6.76 -11.62 17.50
CA ARG A 771 6.96 -10.55 18.50
C ARG A 771 5.86 -9.50 18.42
N ASP A 772 5.54 -9.08 17.20
CA ASP A 772 4.60 -7.99 16.91
C ASP A 772 3.31 -8.51 16.28
N ALA A 773 2.93 -9.75 16.60
CA ALA A 773 1.77 -10.42 16.02
C ALA A 773 0.50 -9.55 16.07
N ALA A 774 0.27 -8.84 17.19
CA ALA A 774 -0.90 -7.97 17.30
C ALA A 774 -0.95 -6.90 16.20
N ALA A 775 0.19 -6.28 15.87
CA ALA A 775 0.28 -5.27 14.83
C ALA A 775 0.25 -5.89 13.42
N VAL A 776 0.98 -6.99 13.21
CA VAL A 776 1.07 -7.69 11.91
C VAL A 776 -0.28 -8.24 11.48
N TYR A 777 -1.02 -8.87 12.39
CA TYR A 777 -2.34 -9.43 12.13
C TYR A 777 -3.48 -8.41 12.33
N ALA A 778 -3.16 -7.15 12.64
CA ALA A 778 -4.12 -6.08 12.95
C ALA A 778 -5.15 -6.47 14.03
N THR A 779 -4.70 -7.20 15.06
CA THR A 779 -5.52 -7.64 16.21
C THR A 779 -5.28 -6.80 17.46
N ASP A 780 -4.38 -5.82 17.38
CA ASP A 780 -4.19 -4.80 18.38
C ASP A 780 -5.42 -3.90 18.54
N ALA A 781 -5.73 -3.53 19.77
CA ALA A 781 -6.81 -2.63 20.13
C ALA A 781 -6.26 -1.54 21.06
N ASP A 782 -6.94 -0.40 21.13
CA ASP A 782 -6.61 0.56 22.18
C ASP A 782 -6.95 -0.03 23.55
N PRO A 783 -6.18 0.29 24.60
CA PRO A 783 -6.68 0.07 25.96
C PRO A 783 -8.03 0.80 26.08
N ALA A 784 -9.04 0.12 26.60
CA ALA A 784 -10.38 0.66 26.74
C ALA A 784 -10.32 2.08 27.35
N ASP A 785 -10.98 3.04 26.72
CA ASP A 785 -11.14 4.39 27.26
C ASP A 785 -11.65 4.23 28.69
N HIS A 786 -10.81 4.55 29.69
CA HIS A 786 -11.24 4.63 31.08
C HIS A 786 -12.12 5.87 31.18
N ASP A 787 -13.42 5.68 30.93
CA ASP A 787 -14.49 6.67 31.15
C ASP A 787 -14.46 7.24 32.58
#